data_AF-U4LGZ6-F1
#
_entry.id   AF-U4LGZ6-F1
#
_cell.length_a   1.000
_cell.length_b   1.000
_cell.length_c   1.000
_cell.angle_alpha   90.00
_cell.angle_beta   90.00
_cell.angle_gamma   90.00
#
_symmetry.space_group_name_H-M   'P 1'
#
loop_
_entity.id
_entity.type
_entity.pdbx_description
1 polymer ?
#
loop_
_entity_poly.entity_id
_entity_poly.type
_entity_poly.pdbx_seq_one_letter_code
_entity_poly.pdbx_strand_id
1 'polypeptide(L)'
;MPELMCPVPQNEALEIMENIYSNSTTTQANNHTYPRPAPRTADANYLLCLMLLLAALGARYLADNEVTDDEQAALFTSGRWYLDMAFGIKDANDLQRLRANVLVALNLIFEKRIVSIEYLNRAIAIGLARGLHRSAPPAASRTPPRTATVGAEPDGYAGSRNRQQTMGDGDTQLFDYWPYWKRIWQSLVFVDGWLSTSVGGVPQVCKTLEPISEDLGHLGNPQQQHHLVVHQHGQHEQHGHGQRSPHHPHHPPQPPPHPDDGGDGGCGGANRPSSRDLEGNLHAELARLGVLMGAITKDVIAPETVELNMVRVYNDRLQAWHSTLPEALTLQSAVRNQYELPHKNSTLLIHCAYLLSITHLTRRLLVETATAQLSGSSSLAGVRSGSACSGSSNSALSAGPGASPGGAGEGLLAEPTATAETFSTMCVDVAHQIATVVGMLRAEDKLTRRCWLIIQSAYTAAMIICLDLARNRGRPQLESKFNDSQVHISACIDTLHQSAGSDPVSQRYLEIILPIYRTLTIPDTSLATKRARLYRDPLSGAFGDPGSETYPTNDAVLDTILEYLKAPYGGERTIMDQDFFSAGGAGNFPEHYRFLNPPPSNTRFNTPRQPNGHSQIYAISNGNATPSNGTHDIRMGNNPMDHHQPSPPKNRYGAFKSMEELEAFYRRVT
;
A
#
# COMPACT_ATOMS: atom_id res chain seq x y z
N MET A 1 -9.46 0.13 5.24
CA MET A 1 -8.87 -0.82 4.26
C MET A 1 -9.91 -1.72 3.61
N PRO A 2 -10.74 -2.50 4.32
CA PRO A 2 -11.71 -3.38 3.66
C PRO A 2 -12.77 -2.57 2.90
N GLU A 3 -13.35 -1.53 3.50
CA GLU A 3 -14.25 -0.61 2.78
C GLU A 3 -13.61 0.05 1.54
N LEU A 4 -12.30 0.32 1.61
CA LEU A 4 -11.55 0.99 0.55
C LEU A 4 -11.22 0.06 -0.64
N MET A 5 -11.32 -1.26 -0.45
CA MET A 5 -10.88 -2.24 -1.45
C MET A 5 -11.87 -3.37 -1.70
N CYS A 6 -12.95 -3.47 -0.93
CA CYS A 6 -13.96 -4.49 -1.10
C CYS A 6 -14.65 -4.28 -2.46
N PRO A 7 -14.48 -5.22 -3.41
CA PRO A 7 -15.07 -5.12 -4.72
C PRO A 7 -16.51 -5.66 -4.72
N VAL A 8 -17.17 -5.76 -3.56
CA VAL A 8 -18.57 -6.13 -3.42
C VAL A 8 -19.26 -5.14 -2.46
N PRO A 9 -20.30 -4.41 -2.89
CA PRO A 9 -21.10 -3.58 -2.00
C PRO A 9 -21.79 -4.43 -0.93
N GLN A 10 -21.98 -3.89 0.28
CA GLN A 10 -22.59 -4.64 1.39
C GLN A 10 -24.00 -5.14 1.06
N ASN A 11 -24.83 -4.31 0.41
CA ASN A 11 -26.17 -4.71 -0.03
C ASN A 11 -26.11 -5.83 -1.06
N GLU A 12 -25.15 -5.81 -1.98
CA GLU A 12 -24.95 -6.89 -2.95
C GLU A 12 -24.53 -8.19 -2.24
N ALA A 13 -23.64 -8.13 -1.26
CA ALA A 13 -23.26 -9.31 -0.48
C ALA A 13 -24.46 -9.95 0.23
N LEU A 14 -25.36 -9.14 0.80
CA LEU A 14 -26.61 -9.60 1.42
C LEU A 14 -27.54 -10.26 0.40
N GLU A 15 -27.77 -9.63 -0.74
CA GLU A 15 -28.60 -10.19 -1.82
C GLU A 15 -28.02 -11.53 -2.33
N ILE A 16 -26.69 -11.63 -2.45
CA ILE A 16 -26.04 -12.87 -2.86
C ILE A 16 -26.28 -13.98 -1.84
N MET A 17 -26.21 -13.68 -0.54
CA MET A 17 -26.51 -14.66 0.52
C MET A 17 -27.96 -15.13 0.48
N GLU A 18 -28.92 -14.21 0.37
CA GLU A 18 -30.34 -14.53 0.29
C GLU A 18 -30.65 -15.41 -0.94
N ASN A 19 -30.01 -15.10 -2.08
CA ASN A 19 -30.14 -15.89 -3.30
C ASN A 19 -29.57 -17.31 -3.15
N ILE A 20 -28.38 -17.46 -2.56
CA ILE A 20 -27.78 -18.78 -2.30
C ILE A 20 -28.68 -19.59 -1.35
N TYR A 21 -29.20 -18.94 -0.30
CA TYR A 21 -30.05 -19.59 0.69
C TYR A 21 -31.37 -20.07 0.08
N SER A 22 -32.09 -19.19 -0.64
CA SER A 22 -33.38 -19.50 -1.27
C SER A 22 -33.29 -20.67 -2.26
N ASN A 23 -32.18 -20.78 -2.97
CA ASN A 23 -31.91 -21.90 -3.89
C ASN A 23 -31.62 -23.22 -3.14
N SER A 24 -31.05 -23.15 -1.93
CA SER A 24 -30.75 -24.34 -1.12
C SER A 24 -32.00 -24.94 -0.46
N THR A 25 -32.93 -24.11 0.03
CA THR A 25 -34.14 -24.54 0.75
C THR A 25 -35.18 -25.18 -0.19
N THR A 26 -35.31 -24.66 -1.41
CA THR A 26 -36.21 -25.21 -2.45
C THR A 26 -35.89 -26.67 -2.79
N THR A 27 -34.63 -27.09 -2.62
CA THR A 27 -34.19 -28.45 -2.95
C THR A 27 -34.60 -29.49 -1.90
N GLN A 28 -34.90 -29.10 -0.65
CA GLN A 28 -35.22 -30.04 0.43
C GLN A 28 -36.72 -30.41 0.55
N ALA A 29 -37.63 -29.62 -0.01
CA ALA A 29 -39.08 -29.82 0.23
C ALA A 29 -39.74 -30.94 -0.60
N ASN A 30 -39.07 -31.48 -1.62
CA ASN A 30 -39.62 -32.55 -2.47
C ASN A 30 -38.99 -33.92 -2.16
N ASN A 31 -39.63 -34.67 -1.26
CA ASN A 31 -39.21 -36.02 -0.89
C ASN A 31 -39.59 -37.09 -1.94
N HIS A 32 -38.65 -38.04 -2.11
CA HIS A 32 -38.82 -39.45 -2.53
C HIS A 32 -38.56 -39.91 -3.97
N THR A 33 -37.86 -39.15 -4.81
CA THR A 33 -37.23 -39.76 -5.99
C THR A 33 -35.94 -39.02 -6.28
N TYR A 34 -34.79 -39.54 -5.82
CA TYR A 34 -33.46 -38.91 -5.96
C TYR A 34 -33.24 -38.35 -7.38
N PRO A 35 -33.50 -37.06 -7.64
CA PRO A 35 -33.14 -36.47 -8.91
C PRO A 35 -31.67 -36.10 -8.77
N ARG A 36 -30.87 -36.51 -9.74
CA ARG A 36 -29.50 -35.98 -9.88
C ARG A 36 -29.60 -34.45 -9.78
N PRO A 37 -28.88 -33.78 -8.87
CA PRO A 37 -28.98 -32.33 -8.70
C PRO A 37 -28.76 -31.69 -10.06
N ALA A 38 -29.73 -30.87 -10.50
CA ALA A 38 -29.61 -30.13 -11.74
C ALA A 38 -28.30 -29.33 -11.69
N PRO A 39 -27.51 -29.30 -12.79
CA PRO A 39 -26.29 -28.52 -12.82
C PRO A 39 -26.61 -27.08 -12.46
N ARG A 40 -25.96 -26.55 -11.42
CA ARG A 40 -26.08 -25.14 -11.03
C ARG A 40 -25.77 -24.29 -12.26
N THR A 41 -26.54 -23.22 -12.44
CA THR A 41 -26.24 -22.23 -13.49
C THR A 41 -24.84 -21.66 -13.24
N ALA A 42 -24.15 -21.28 -14.32
CA ALA A 42 -22.80 -20.70 -14.22
C ALA A 42 -22.76 -19.49 -13.26
N ASP A 43 -23.85 -18.71 -13.23
CA ASP A 43 -24.01 -17.55 -12.35
C ASP A 43 -24.00 -17.92 -10.86
N ALA A 44 -24.67 -19.00 -10.47
CA ALA A 44 -24.73 -19.43 -9.07
C ALA A 44 -23.35 -19.87 -8.53
N ASN A 45 -22.54 -20.51 -9.37
CA ASN A 45 -21.18 -20.92 -8.98
C ASN A 45 -20.26 -19.70 -8.82
N TYR A 46 -20.44 -18.67 -9.66
CA TYR A 46 -19.68 -17.44 -9.56
C TYR A 46 -20.07 -16.64 -8.30
N LEU A 47 -21.35 -16.52 -8.01
CA LEU A 47 -21.83 -15.87 -6.78
C LEU A 47 -21.27 -16.56 -5.53
N LEU A 48 -21.28 -17.89 -5.51
CA LEU A 48 -20.66 -18.67 -4.44
C LEU A 48 -19.14 -18.43 -4.35
N CYS A 49 -18.44 -18.35 -5.49
CA CYS A 49 -17.02 -18.01 -5.54
C CYS A 49 -16.75 -16.67 -4.83
N LEU A 50 -17.48 -15.61 -5.20
CA LEU A 50 -17.34 -14.29 -4.58
C LEU A 50 -17.60 -14.33 -3.08
N MET A 51 -18.68 -14.98 -2.63
CA MET A 51 -19.02 -15.05 -1.22
C MET A 51 -17.93 -15.73 -0.40
N LEU A 52 -17.42 -16.87 -0.87
CA LEU A 52 -16.36 -17.60 -0.19
C LEU A 52 -15.06 -16.77 -0.12
N LEU A 53 -14.71 -16.08 -1.19
CA LEU A 53 -13.53 -15.22 -1.22
C LEU A 53 -13.70 -13.98 -0.34
N LEU A 54 -14.89 -13.37 -0.33
CA LEU A 54 -15.20 -12.22 0.52
C LEU A 54 -15.20 -12.62 2.00
N ALA A 55 -15.81 -13.76 2.34
CA ALA A 55 -15.77 -14.34 3.68
C ALA A 55 -14.34 -14.60 4.15
N ALA A 56 -13.53 -15.24 3.29
CA ALA A 56 -12.14 -15.51 3.59
C ALA A 56 -11.33 -14.23 3.80
N LEU A 57 -11.57 -13.19 3.01
CA LEU A 57 -10.91 -11.90 3.15
C LEU A 57 -11.35 -11.18 4.42
N GLY A 58 -12.65 -11.06 4.68
CA GLY A 58 -13.16 -10.36 5.85
C GLY A 58 -12.84 -11.09 7.17
N ALA A 59 -12.69 -12.42 7.16
CA ALA A 59 -12.15 -13.18 8.29
C ALA A 59 -10.74 -12.72 8.70
N ARG A 60 -9.95 -12.11 7.80
CA ARG A 60 -8.64 -11.50 8.14
C ARG A 60 -8.75 -10.20 8.93
N TYR A 61 -9.93 -9.58 8.94
CA TYR A 61 -10.20 -8.32 9.65
C TYR A 61 -10.87 -8.53 11.01
N LEU A 62 -11.43 -9.72 11.25
CA LEU A 62 -11.98 -10.08 12.55
C LEU A 62 -10.88 -10.24 13.60
N ALA A 63 -11.25 -10.07 14.87
CA ALA A 63 -10.35 -10.31 15.98
C ALA A 63 -9.85 -11.77 15.98
N ASP A 64 -8.61 -12.00 16.43
CA ASP A 64 -7.85 -13.25 16.30
C ASP A 64 -8.53 -14.53 16.87
N ASN A 65 -9.72 -14.43 17.47
CA ASN A 65 -10.43 -15.55 18.10
C ASN A 65 -11.79 -15.88 17.46
N GLU A 66 -12.28 -15.10 16.49
CA GLU A 66 -13.62 -15.35 15.92
C GLU A 66 -13.62 -16.38 14.79
N VAL A 67 -12.52 -16.46 14.03
CA VAL A 67 -12.38 -17.35 12.88
C VAL A 67 -10.99 -17.94 12.92
N THR A 68 -10.90 -19.27 12.89
CA THR A 68 -9.60 -19.95 12.87
C THR A 68 -8.92 -19.76 11.51
N ASP A 69 -7.58 -19.74 11.51
CA ASP A 69 -6.82 -19.67 10.25
C ASP A 69 -7.15 -20.86 9.31
N ASP A 70 -7.52 -22.03 9.86
CA ASP A 70 -7.96 -23.20 9.10
C ASP A 70 -9.32 -22.98 8.41
N GLU A 71 -10.30 -22.40 9.10
CA GLU A 71 -11.60 -22.05 8.52
C GLU A 71 -11.45 -21.00 7.42
N GLN A 72 -10.65 -19.97 7.69
CA GLN A 72 -10.31 -18.94 6.71
C GLN A 72 -9.64 -19.55 5.46
N ALA A 73 -8.66 -20.44 5.66
CA ALA A 73 -7.97 -21.10 4.57
C ALA A 73 -8.89 -22.05 3.77
N ALA A 74 -9.84 -22.71 4.43
CA ALA A 74 -10.85 -23.54 3.80
C ALA A 74 -11.81 -22.72 2.93
N LEU A 75 -12.29 -21.57 3.43
CA LEU A 75 -13.10 -20.62 2.67
C LEU A 75 -12.35 -20.12 1.44
N PHE A 76 -11.09 -19.69 1.62
CA PHE A 76 -10.25 -19.19 0.53
C PHE A 76 -9.99 -20.27 -0.53
N THR A 77 -9.59 -21.47 -0.12
CA THR A 77 -9.29 -22.59 -1.02
C THR A 77 -10.54 -22.99 -1.82
N SER A 78 -11.71 -23.02 -1.17
CA SER A 78 -12.97 -23.31 -1.83
C SER A 78 -13.35 -22.23 -2.84
N GLY A 79 -13.28 -20.95 -2.45
CA GLY A 79 -13.55 -19.82 -3.34
C GLY A 79 -12.63 -19.80 -4.55
N ARG A 80 -11.32 -20.03 -4.34
CA ARG A 80 -10.33 -20.13 -5.41
C ARG A 80 -10.59 -21.32 -6.34
N TRP A 81 -10.99 -22.47 -5.81
CA TRP A 81 -11.35 -23.61 -6.65
C TRP A 81 -12.52 -23.29 -7.59
N TYR A 82 -13.55 -22.59 -7.09
CA TYR A 82 -14.65 -22.13 -7.94
C TYR A 82 -14.21 -21.11 -8.97
N LEU A 83 -13.25 -20.24 -8.64
CA LEU A 83 -12.62 -19.35 -9.62
C LEU A 83 -11.97 -20.17 -10.73
N ASP A 84 -11.09 -21.11 -10.39
CA ASP A 84 -10.34 -21.88 -11.38
C ASP A 84 -11.29 -22.72 -12.28
N MET A 85 -12.38 -23.26 -11.71
CA MET A 85 -13.42 -23.97 -12.46
C MET A 85 -14.29 -23.06 -13.34
N ALA A 86 -14.79 -21.95 -12.79
CA ALA A 86 -15.72 -21.07 -13.50
C ALA A 86 -15.08 -20.41 -14.72
N PHE A 87 -13.75 -20.24 -14.70
CA PHE A 87 -13.01 -19.51 -15.75
C PHE A 87 -12.59 -20.42 -16.91
N GLY A 88 -12.75 -21.75 -16.79
CA GLY A 88 -12.64 -22.65 -17.94
C GLY A 88 -13.80 -22.51 -18.93
N ILE A 89 -14.88 -21.82 -18.53
CA ILE A 89 -16.07 -21.59 -19.36
C ILE A 89 -15.90 -20.29 -20.13
N LYS A 90 -16.03 -20.35 -21.47
CA LYS A 90 -15.75 -19.22 -22.38
C LYS A 90 -16.65 -17.99 -22.18
N ASP A 91 -17.76 -18.11 -21.46
CA ASP A 91 -18.82 -17.11 -21.38
C ASP A 91 -18.92 -16.40 -20.00
N ALA A 92 -17.93 -16.58 -19.11
CA ALA A 92 -17.96 -15.89 -17.81
C ALA A 92 -17.91 -14.37 -17.96
N ASN A 93 -18.72 -13.63 -17.20
CA ASN A 93 -18.73 -12.17 -17.21
C ASN A 93 -17.36 -11.62 -16.73
N ASP A 94 -16.69 -10.78 -17.53
CA ASP A 94 -15.34 -10.31 -17.17
C ASP A 94 -15.32 -9.44 -15.92
N LEU A 95 -16.34 -8.63 -15.68
CA LEU A 95 -16.39 -7.76 -14.50
C LEU A 95 -16.47 -8.57 -13.21
N GLN A 96 -17.24 -9.65 -13.29
CA GLN A 96 -17.27 -10.68 -12.27
C GLN A 96 -15.87 -11.30 -12.09
N ARG A 97 -15.26 -11.74 -13.19
CA ARG A 97 -13.89 -12.26 -13.16
C ARG A 97 -12.88 -11.31 -12.52
N LEU A 98 -12.98 -10.02 -12.81
CA LEU A 98 -12.17 -8.96 -12.21
C LEU A 98 -12.32 -8.98 -10.69
N ARG A 99 -13.55 -8.88 -10.14
CA ARG A 99 -13.79 -8.84 -8.68
C ARG A 99 -13.19 -10.03 -7.97
N ALA A 100 -13.38 -11.24 -8.50
CA ALA A 100 -12.87 -12.45 -7.88
C ALA A 100 -11.33 -12.49 -7.90
N ASN A 101 -10.68 -12.03 -8.98
CA ASN A 101 -9.22 -11.86 -9.01
C ASN A 101 -8.75 -10.81 -7.99
N VAL A 102 -9.48 -9.70 -7.81
CA VAL A 102 -9.15 -8.70 -6.77
C VAL A 102 -9.20 -9.31 -5.38
N LEU A 103 -10.27 -10.02 -5.04
CA LEU A 103 -10.41 -10.66 -3.71
C LEU A 103 -9.31 -11.68 -3.45
N VAL A 104 -8.98 -12.50 -4.46
CA VAL A 104 -7.87 -13.46 -4.35
C VAL A 104 -6.53 -12.75 -4.15
N ALA A 105 -6.25 -11.72 -4.96
CA ALA A 105 -5.03 -10.93 -4.83
C ALA A 105 -4.91 -10.30 -3.43
N LEU A 106 -5.97 -9.66 -2.93
CA LEU A 106 -5.98 -9.04 -1.60
C LEU A 106 -5.74 -10.06 -0.49
N ASN A 107 -6.41 -11.22 -0.52
CA ASN A 107 -6.17 -12.26 0.49
C ASN A 107 -4.71 -12.75 0.47
N LEU A 108 -4.16 -12.96 -0.72
CA LEU A 108 -2.77 -13.39 -0.89
C LEU A 108 -1.76 -12.30 -0.48
N ILE A 109 -2.08 -11.02 -0.66
CA ILE A 109 -1.30 -9.88 -0.15
C ILE A 109 -1.26 -9.90 1.38
N PHE A 110 -2.39 -10.20 2.05
CA PHE A 110 -2.40 -10.35 3.50
C PHE A 110 -1.51 -11.50 3.97
N GLU A 111 -1.50 -12.61 3.24
CA GLU A 111 -0.60 -13.75 3.45
C GLU A 111 0.84 -13.50 2.99
N LYS A 112 1.15 -12.31 2.45
CA LYS A 112 2.49 -11.94 1.94
C LYS A 112 2.97 -12.88 0.83
N ARG A 113 2.04 -13.45 0.05
CA ARG A 113 2.33 -14.39 -1.03
C ARG A 113 2.46 -13.65 -2.34
N ILE A 114 3.57 -13.89 -3.02
CA ILE A 114 3.90 -13.16 -4.24
C ILE A 114 3.02 -13.51 -5.44
N VAL A 115 2.43 -14.71 -5.44
CA VAL A 115 1.44 -15.12 -6.44
C VAL A 115 0.21 -14.17 -6.49
N SER A 116 0.01 -13.33 -5.47
CA SER A 116 -0.96 -12.22 -5.53
C SER A 116 -0.78 -11.32 -6.76
N ILE A 117 0.45 -11.09 -7.21
CA ILE A 117 0.77 -10.25 -8.37
C ILE A 117 0.13 -10.81 -9.64
N GLU A 118 0.08 -12.13 -9.82
CA GLU A 118 -0.55 -12.73 -10.99
C GLU A 118 -2.05 -12.46 -11.05
N TYR A 119 -2.74 -12.61 -9.92
CA TYR A 119 -4.17 -12.32 -9.81
C TYR A 119 -4.45 -10.82 -9.99
N LEU A 120 -3.58 -9.97 -9.44
CA LEU A 120 -3.65 -8.53 -9.63
C LEU A 120 -3.49 -8.14 -11.11
N ASN A 121 -2.50 -8.71 -11.80
CA ASN A 121 -2.24 -8.49 -13.22
C ASN A 121 -3.42 -8.93 -14.09
N ARG A 122 -4.05 -10.07 -13.77
CA ARG A 122 -5.28 -10.53 -14.45
C ARG A 122 -6.43 -9.55 -14.25
N ALA A 123 -6.64 -9.06 -13.03
CA ALA A 123 -7.65 -8.05 -12.75
C ALA A 123 -7.40 -6.74 -13.52
N ILE A 124 -6.15 -6.28 -13.58
CA ILE A 124 -5.74 -5.08 -14.34
C ILE A 124 -6.00 -5.28 -15.83
N ALA A 125 -5.58 -6.42 -16.40
CA ALA A 125 -5.80 -6.71 -17.81
C ALA A 125 -7.29 -6.69 -18.18
N ILE A 126 -8.16 -7.25 -17.32
CA ILE A 126 -9.61 -7.18 -17.50
C ILE A 126 -10.11 -5.74 -17.42
N GLY A 127 -9.65 -4.95 -16.43
CA GLY A 127 -10.06 -3.57 -16.26
C GLY A 127 -9.67 -2.68 -17.44
N LEU A 128 -8.49 -2.91 -18.01
CA LEU A 128 -8.04 -2.26 -19.25
C LEU A 128 -8.92 -2.64 -20.44
N ALA A 129 -9.18 -3.93 -20.63
CA ALA A 129 -10.03 -4.43 -21.72
C ALA A 129 -11.46 -3.87 -21.65
N ARG A 130 -11.99 -3.66 -20.44
CA ARG A 130 -13.31 -3.04 -20.20
C ARG A 130 -13.29 -1.51 -20.21
N GLY A 131 -12.14 -0.89 -20.45
CA GLY A 131 -12.02 0.56 -20.56
C GLY A 131 -12.07 1.32 -19.23
N LEU A 132 -11.94 0.66 -18.07
CA LEU A 132 -12.05 1.29 -16.74
C LEU A 132 -10.97 2.36 -16.47
N HIS A 133 -9.88 2.34 -17.24
CA HIS A 133 -8.83 3.37 -17.20
C HIS A 133 -9.32 4.74 -17.70
N ARG A 134 -10.35 4.79 -18.55
CA ARG A 134 -10.90 6.02 -19.14
C ARG A 134 -11.61 6.88 -18.08
N SER A 135 -11.63 8.20 -18.28
CA SER A 135 -12.30 9.14 -17.35
C SER A 135 -13.83 9.01 -17.41
N ALA A 136 -14.36 8.77 -18.60
CA ALA A 136 -15.79 8.55 -18.85
C ALA A 136 -16.06 7.10 -19.27
N PRO A 137 -17.27 6.58 -19.05
CA PRO A 137 -17.66 5.28 -19.59
C PRO A 137 -17.49 5.28 -21.12
N PRO A 138 -17.15 4.13 -21.73
CA PRO A 138 -17.06 4.03 -23.19
C PRO A 138 -18.37 4.55 -23.78
N ALA A 139 -18.36 5.45 -24.77
CA ALA A 139 -19.60 5.89 -25.39
C ALA A 139 -20.38 4.65 -25.81
N ALA A 140 -21.55 4.42 -25.20
CA ALA A 140 -22.41 3.31 -25.61
C ALA A 140 -22.52 3.44 -27.12
N SER A 141 -22.07 2.44 -27.86
CA SER A 141 -22.21 2.39 -29.30
C SER A 141 -23.70 2.23 -29.57
N ARG A 142 -24.45 3.32 -29.37
CA ARG A 142 -25.74 3.56 -29.97
C ARG A 142 -25.44 3.69 -31.45
N THR A 143 -25.16 2.56 -32.09
CA THR A 143 -25.55 2.37 -33.47
C THR A 143 -27.02 2.79 -33.48
N PRO A 144 -27.35 3.96 -34.07
CA PRO A 144 -28.75 4.35 -34.15
C PRO A 144 -29.48 3.15 -34.76
N PRO A 145 -30.63 2.74 -34.21
CA PRO A 145 -31.40 1.65 -34.79
C PRO A 145 -31.51 1.97 -36.27
N ARG A 146 -30.87 1.17 -37.13
CA ARG A 146 -30.98 1.35 -38.59
C ARG A 146 -32.47 1.32 -38.82
N THR A 147 -33.05 2.49 -39.10
CA THR A 147 -34.41 2.59 -39.60
C THR A 147 -34.39 1.72 -40.82
N ALA A 148 -34.98 0.53 -40.67
CA ALA A 148 -35.11 -0.43 -41.74
C ALA A 148 -35.92 0.29 -42.82
N THR A 149 -35.21 0.87 -43.78
CA THR A 149 -35.80 1.32 -45.02
C THR A 149 -36.29 0.03 -45.65
N VAL A 150 -37.60 -0.17 -45.59
CA VAL A 150 -38.32 -1.28 -46.21
C VAL A 150 -38.15 -1.11 -47.73
N GLY A 151 -36.99 -1.52 -48.22
CA GLY A 151 -36.70 -1.67 -49.65
C GLY A 151 -36.77 -3.15 -49.95
N ALA A 152 -37.83 -3.57 -50.62
CA ALA A 152 -37.97 -4.91 -51.15
C ALA A 152 -36.87 -5.14 -52.21
N GLU A 153 -35.92 -6.03 -51.92
CA GLU A 153 -35.12 -6.68 -52.96
C GLU A 153 -35.24 -8.21 -52.81
N PRO A 154 -35.61 -8.91 -53.90
CA PRO A 154 -35.60 -10.36 -53.96
C PRO A 154 -34.25 -10.87 -54.50
N ASP A 155 -33.85 -12.01 -53.94
CA ASP A 155 -32.95 -13.03 -54.50
C ASP A 155 -31.46 -12.73 -54.64
N GLY A 156 -30.65 -13.35 -53.78
CA GLY A 156 -29.19 -13.42 -53.96
C GLY A 156 -28.44 -14.08 -52.81
N TYR A 157 -28.43 -15.40 -52.78
CA TYR A 157 -27.65 -16.28 -51.89
C TYR A 157 -26.16 -15.87 -51.74
N ALA A 158 -25.71 -15.58 -50.51
CA ALA A 158 -24.37 -15.91 -50.00
C ALA A 158 -24.33 -15.77 -48.47
N GLY A 159 -24.27 -16.91 -47.77
CA GLY A 159 -24.35 -17.01 -46.31
C GLY A 159 -23.12 -16.43 -45.60
N SER A 160 -23.15 -15.14 -45.30
CA SER A 160 -22.30 -14.55 -44.26
C SER A 160 -23.11 -14.53 -42.96
N ARG A 161 -22.82 -15.45 -42.03
CA ARG A 161 -23.39 -15.45 -40.68
C ARG A 161 -22.93 -14.19 -39.96
N ASN A 162 -23.65 -13.09 -40.16
CA ASN A 162 -23.59 -11.90 -39.32
C ASN A 162 -24.02 -12.33 -37.91
N ARG A 163 -23.02 -12.68 -37.09
CA ARG A 163 -23.17 -12.87 -35.66
C ARG A 163 -23.45 -11.47 -35.09
N GLN A 164 -24.72 -11.07 -35.10
CA GLN A 164 -25.18 -9.93 -34.31
C GLN A 164 -24.80 -10.26 -32.86
N GLN A 165 -23.72 -9.64 -32.39
CA GLN A 165 -23.38 -9.58 -30.97
C GLN A 165 -24.51 -8.81 -30.30
N THR A 166 -25.51 -9.53 -29.82
CA THR A 166 -26.44 -9.01 -28.83
C THR A 166 -25.57 -8.53 -27.68
N MET A 167 -25.61 -7.23 -27.36
CA MET A 167 -24.95 -6.70 -26.17
C MET A 167 -25.37 -7.58 -25.00
N GLY A 168 -24.40 -8.27 -24.41
CA GLY A 168 -24.66 -9.15 -23.29
C GLY A 168 -25.10 -8.33 -22.09
N ASP A 169 -25.88 -8.92 -21.20
CA ASP A 169 -26.37 -8.32 -19.96
C ASP A 169 -25.25 -7.62 -19.13
N GLY A 170 -24.01 -8.10 -19.27
CA GLY A 170 -22.83 -7.50 -18.63
C GLY A 170 -22.45 -6.08 -19.09
N ASP A 171 -22.84 -5.64 -20.29
CA ASP A 171 -22.52 -4.28 -20.75
C ASP A 171 -23.44 -3.25 -20.09
N THR A 172 -24.72 -3.56 -19.88
CA THR A 172 -25.66 -2.68 -19.15
C THR A 172 -25.20 -2.44 -17.72
N GLN A 173 -24.78 -3.51 -17.03
CA GLN A 173 -24.25 -3.41 -15.65
C GLN A 173 -22.98 -2.54 -15.57
N LEU A 174 -22.15 -2.50 -16.61
CA LEU A 174 -20.96 -1.64 -16.61
C LEU A 174 -21.34 -0.16 -16.54
N PHE A 175 -22.38 0.26 -17.28
CA PHE A 175 -22.81 1.65 -17.35
C PHE A 175 -23.50 2.11 -16.08
N ASP A 176 -24.45 1.32 -15.58
CA ASP A 176 -25.25 1.69 -14.40
C ASP A 176 -24.39 1.79 -13.14
N TYR A 177 -23.32 0.98 -13.07
CA TYR A 177 -22.38 0.93 -11.94
C TYR A 177 -21.00 1.51 -12.29
N TRP A 178 -20.90 2.39 -13.30
CA TRP A 178 -19.61 2.94 -13.72
C TRP A 178 -18.78 3.58 -12.59
N PRO A 179 -19.34 4.47 -11.74
CA PRO A 179 -18.57 5.07 -10.65
C PRO A 179 -18.00 4.04 -9.68
N TYR A 180 -18.75 2.96 -9.45
CA TYR A 180 -18.34 1.85 -8.61
C TYR A 180 -17.15 1.08 -9.20
N TRP A 181 -17.24 0.69 -10.47
CA TRP A 181 -16.15 0.02 -11.17
C TRP A 181 -14.91 0.90 -11.28
N LYS A 182 -15.11 2.21 -11.43
CA LYS A 182 -14.02 3.19 -11.45
C LYS A 182 -13.26 3.21 -10.13
N ARG A 183 -13.96 3.15 -8.99
CA ARG A 183 -13.33 3.07 -7.66
C ARG A 183 -12.50 1.79 -7.49
N ILE A 184 -13.04 0.63 -7.90
CA ILE A 184 -12.27 -0.63 -7.87
C ILE A 184 -11.01 -0.50 -8.71
N TRP A 185 -11.13 0.01 -9.94
CA TRP A 185 -9.99 0.23 -10.82
C TRP A 185 -8.93 1.14 -10.19
N GLN A 186 -9.35 2.26 -9.59
CA GLN A 186 -8.47 3.19 -8.90
C GLN A 186 -7.73 2.53 -7.73
N SER A 187 -8.42 1.74 -6.90
CA SER A 187 -7.80 0.95 -5.84
C SER A 187 -6.82 -0.09 -6.37
N LEU A 188 -7.11 -0.73 -7.52
CA LEU A 188 -6.19 -1.66 -8.16
C LEU A 188 -4.92 -0.97 -8.65
N VAL A 189 -5.03 0.22 -9.23
CA VAL A 189 -3.87 1.03 -9.65
C VAL A 189 -3.00 1.37 -8.44
N PHE A 190 -3.62 1.75 -7.32
CA PHE A 190 -2.89 1.98 -6.08
C PHE A 190 -2.15 0.73 -5.60
N VAL A 191 -2.84 -0.40 -5.49
CA VAL A 191 -2.22 -1.64 -4.99
C VAL A 191 -1.14 -2.17 -5.92
N ASP A 192 -1.29 -2.05 -7.23
CA ASP A 192 -0.22 -2.40 -8.18
C ASP A 192 1.02 -1.55 -7.98
N GLY A 193 0.86 -0.22 -7.90
CA GLY A 193 1.96 0.71 -7.65
C GLY A 193 2.64 0.48 -6.30
N TRP A 194 1.85 0.35 -5.23
CA TRP A 194 2.37 0.09 -3.90
C TRP A 194 3.03 -1.30 -3.80
N LEU A 195 2.38 -2.37 -4.23
CA LEU A 195 2.93 -3.71 -4.14
C LEU A 195 4.22 -3.82 -4.96
N SER A 196 4.28 -3.19 -6.13
CA SER A 196 5.49 -3.06 -6.94
C SER A 196 6.63 -2.39 -6.19
N THR A 197 6.38 -1.28 -5.48
CA THR A 197 7.39 -0.68 -4.60
C THR A 197 7.82 -1.63 -3.49
N SER A 198 6.92 -2.49 -2.97
CA SER A 198 7.20 -3.39 -1.86
C SER A 198 7.88 -4.70 -2.24
N VAL A 199 7.85 -5.08 -3.51
CA VAL A 199 8.50 -6.29 -4.03
C VAL A 199 9.66 -5.98 -4.99
N GLY A 200 9.85 -4.71 -5.33
CA GLY A 200 10.85 -4.27 -6.31
C GLY A 200 10.50 -4.62 -7.75
N GLY A 201 9.22 -4.87 -8.07
CA GLY A 201 8.74 -5.17 -9.42
C GLY A 201 8.30 -3.93 -10.19
N VAL A 202 8.25 -4.00 -11.53
CA VAL A 202 7.66 -2.92 -12.34
C VAL A 202 6.13 -3.14 -12.42
N PRO A 203 5.31 -2.15 -12.01
CA PRO A 203 3.85 -2.29 -12.00
C PRO A 203 3.28 -2.52 -13.39
N GLN A 204 2.25 -3.35 -13.47
CA GLN A 204 1.61 -3.70 -14.74
C GLN A 204 0.84 -2.52 -15.34
N VAL A 205 0.28 -1.65 -14.49
CA VAL A 205 -0.38 -0.41 -14.92
C VAL A 205 0.61 0.50 -15.65
N CYS A 206 1.86 0.58 -15.19
CA CYS A 206 2.89 1.42 -15.81
C CYS A 206 3.40 0.88 -17.16
N LYS A 207 3.19 -0.41 -17.46
CA LYS A 207 3.56 -1.01 -18.76
C LYS A 207 2.50 -0.77 -19.83
N THR A 208 1.25 -0.64 -19.40
CA THR A 208 0.07 -0.64 -20.27
C THR A 208 -0.47 0.75 -20.51
N LEU A 209 -0.41 1.61 -19.49
CA LEU A 209 -0.51 3.04 -19.66
C LEU A 209 0.87 3.51 -20.15
N GLU A 210 1.07 3.55 -21.47
CA GLU A 210 2.08 4.42 -22.08
C GLU A 210 2.03 5.81 -21.42
N PRO A 211 3.10 6.63 -21.44
CA PRO A 211 3.21 7.81 -20.59
C PRO A 211 2.13 8.87 -20.90
N ILE A 212 0.94 8.67 -20.34
CA ILE A 212 -0.05 9.67 -19.95
C ILE A 212 0.57 10.56 -18.85
N SER A 213 1.87 10.41 -18.55
CA SER A 213 2.69 11.28 -17.68
C SER A 213 2.61 12.75 -18.07
N GLU A 214 2.29 13.09 -19.32
CA GLU A 214 2.12 14.50 -19.72
C GLU A 214 0.67 14.97 -19.49
N ASP A 215 -0.33 14.15 -19.82
CA ASP A 215 -1.75 14.53 -19.66
C ASP A 215 -2.30 14.41 -18.22
N LEU A 216 -1.72 13.56 -17.37
CA LEU A 216 -2.03 13.56 -15.93
C LEU A 216 -1.58 14.85 -15.24
N GLY A 217 -0.60 15.57 -15.80
CA GLY A 217 -0.24 16.93 -15.40
C GLY A 217 -1.35 17.96 -15.71
N HIS A 218 -2.26 17.64 -16.64
CA HIS A 218 -3.42 18.46 -16.99
C HIS A 218 -4.72 18.05 -16.29
N LEU A 219 -4.71 17.06 -15.38
CA LEU A 219 -5.81 16.85 -14.42
C LEU A 219 -5.81 17.89 -13.27
N GLY A 220 -5.21 19.05 -13.54
CA GLY A 220 -5.29 20.25 -12.73
C GLY A 220 -6.70 20.84 -12.78
N ASN A 221 -7.36 20.77 -11.63
CA ASN A 221 -8.47 21.62 -11.21
C ASN A 221 -9.86 21.32 -11.84
N PRO A 222 -10.74 20.55 -11.17
CA PRO A 222 -12.14 20.39 -11.60
C PRO A 222 -12.90 21.73 -11.71
N GLN A 223 -12.42 22.82 -11.08
CA GLN A 223 -13.00 24.16 -11.26
C GLN A 223 -12.74 24.77 -12.65
N GLN A 224 -11.70 24.38 -13.38
CA GLN A 224 -11.47 24.90 -14.75
C GLN A 224 -12.34 24.23 -15.81
N GLN A 225 -12.81 22.99 -15.58
CA GLN A 225 -13.71 22.31 -16.53
C GLN A 225 -15.13 22.91 -16.52
N HIS A 226 -15.59 23.48 -15.40
CA HIS A 226 -16.88 24.18 -15.37
C HIS A 226 -16.86 25.54 -16.08
N HIS A 227 -15.70 26.21 -16.17
CA HIS A 227 -15.62 27.50 -16.86
C HIS A 227 -15.47 27.38 -18.39
N LEU A 228 -14.96 26.25 -18.91
CA LEU A 228 -14.81 26.06 -20.37
C LEU A 228 -16.13 25.72 -21.10
N VAL A 229 -17.17 25.27 -20.39
CA VAL A 229 -18.49 24.98 -21.01
C VAL A 229 -19.40 26.20 -21.06
N VAL A 230 -19.09 27.28 -20.30
CA VAL A 230 -19.94 28.49 -20.25
C VAL A 230 -19.53 29.57 -21.27
N HIS A 231 -18.37 29.46 -21.94
CA HIS A 231 -17.91 30.48 -22.90
C HIS A 231 -18.13 30.18 -24.39
N GLN A 232 -18.85 29.10 -24.74
CA GLN A 232 -19.31 28.87 -26.11
C GLN A 232 -20.82 29.15 -26.26
N HIS A 233 -21.26 30.38 -26.01
CA HIS A 233 -22.48 30.95 -26.62
C HIS A 233 -22.48 32.48 -26.45
N GLY A 234 -22.40 33.21 -27.56
CA GLY A 234 -22.78 34.63 -27.64
C GLY A 234 -21.64 35.64 -27.64
N GLN A 235 -21.01 35.85 -28.80
CA GLN A 235 -20.55 37.19 -29.18
C GLN A 235 -21.17 37.55 -30.53
N HIS A 236 -22.26 38.31 -30.47
CA HIS A 236 -22.66 39.20 -31.56
C HIS A 236 -22.61 40.63 -31.03
N GLU A 237 -21.99 41.46 -31.84
CA GLU A 237 -21.70 42.88 -31.73
C GLU A 237 -22.76 43.75 -31.03
N GLN A 238 -22.29 44.78 -30.30
CA GLN A 238 -22.64 46.16 -30.64
C GLN A 238 -21.65 47.18 -30.06
N HIS A 239 -21.14 48.01 -30.95
CA HIS A 239 -20.39 49.23 -30.68
C HIS A 239 -21.27 50.32 -30.05
N GLY A 240 -20.69 51.13 -29.16
CA GLY A 240 -21.29 52.38 -28.69
C GLY A 240 -20.32 53.21 -27.85
N HIS A 241 -19.67 54.18 -28.49
CA HIS A 241 -18.88 55.24 -27.85
C HIS A 241 -19.76 56.21 -27.04
N GLY A 242 -19.25 56.73 -25.92
CA GLY A 242 -19.80 57.92 -25.27
C GLY A 242 -19.12 58.30 -23.96
N GLN A 243 -18.21 59.28 -24.01
CA GLN A 243 -17.65 59.99 -22.85
C GLN A 243 -18.71 60.84 -22.13
N ARG A 244 -18.63 60.97 -20.79
CA ARG A 244 -18.69 62.24 -20.01
C ARG A 244 -18.60 61.98 -18.49
N SER A 245 -17.77 62.79 -17.81
CA SER A 245 -17.67 62.94 -16.34
C SER A 245 -18.80 63.83 -15.77
N PRO A 246 -18.69 64.36 -14.53
CA PRO A 246 -19.06 63.76 -13.25
C PRO A 246 -20.21 64.56 -12.58
N HIS A 247 -20.60 64.16 -11.36
CA HIS A 247 -21.43 64.86 -10.35
C HIS A 247 -22.69 64.08 -9.95
N HIS A 248 -22.69 63.55 -8.73
CA HIS A 248 -23.91 63.37 -7.96
C HIS A 248 -23.72 63.68 -6.47
N PRO A 249 -24.81 64.10 -5.79
CA PRO A 249 -24.74 64.98 -4.63
C PRO A 249 -24.88 64.24 -3.30
N HIS A 250 -24.49 64.95 -2.24
CA HIS A 250 -24.68 64.60 -0.84
C HIS A 250 -26.13 64.23 -0.51
N HIS A 251 -26.33 63.02 0.01
CA HIS A 251 -27.51 62.63 0.78
C HIS A 251 -27.26 62.84 2.29
N PRO A 252 -28.29 63.24 3.07
CA PRO A 252 -28.18 63.43 4.52
C PRO A 252 -28.15 62.09 5.29
N PRO A 253 -27.65 62.08 6.54
CA PRO A 253 -27.48 60.86 7.32
C PRO A 253 -28.84 60.29 7.77
N GLN A 254 -29.04 58.99 7.53
CA GLN A 254 -30.15 58.23 8.10
C GLN A 254 -29.93 57.98 9.60
N PRO A 255 -31.01 57.99 10.42
CA PRO A 255 -30.94 57.64 11.84
C PRO A 255 -30.67 56.13 12.05
N PRO A 256 -30.09 55.74 13.20
CA PRO A 256 -29.75 54.35 13.48
C PRO A 256 -31.01 53.48 13.58
N PRO A 257 -31.02 52.26 12.99
CA PRO A 257 -32.12 51.34 13.14
C PRO A 257 -32.17 50.78 14.57
N HIS A 258 -33.38 50.76 15.12
CA HIS A 258 -33.74 50.15 16.39
C HIS A 258 -33.47 48.63 16.37
N PRO A 259 -33.10 48.03 17.52
CA PRO A 259 -32.96 46.60 17.67
C PRO A 259 -34.32 46.01 18.06
N ASP A 260 -35.04 45.46 17.09
CA ASP A 260 -36.19 44.58 17.37
C ASP A 260 -36.00 43.25 16.63
N ASP A 261 -35.85 42.21 17.46
CA ASP A 261 -36.38 40.85 17.37
C ASP A 261 -36.50 40.13 16.02
N GLY A 262 -35.91 38.92 15.98
CA GLY A 262 -36.47 37.79 15.23
C GLY A 262 -35.70 37.30 14.00
N GLY A 263 -34.43 37.64 13.84
CA GLY A 263 -33.59 37.13 12.75
C GLY A 263 -33.10 35.72 13.01
N ASP A 264 -33.81 34.73 12.46
CA ASP A 264 -33.41 33.33 12.32
C ASP A 264 -31.94 33.27 11.86
N GLY A 265 -31.08 32.80 12.77
CA GLY A 265 -29.64 32.73 12.60
C GLY A 265 -29.28 31.70 11.55
N GLY A 266 -29.36 32.11 10.28
CA GLY A 266 -28.79 31.42 9.13
C GLY A 266 -27.27 31.43 9.22
N CYS A 267 -26.72 30.73 10.22
CA CYS A 267 -25.33 30.32 10.24
C CYS A 267 -25.11 29.56 8.94
N GLY A 268 -24.42 30.19 7.99
CA GLY A 268 -24.06 29.60 6.70
C GLY A 268 -23.47 28.22 6.92
N GLY A 269 -24.30 27.19 6.70
CA GLY A 269 -23.89 25.81 6.78
C GLY A 269 -22.87 25.61 5.67
N ALA A 270 -21.60 25.67 6.03
CA ALA A 270 -20.53 25.27 5.13
C ALA A 270 -20.91 23.89 4.60
N ASN A 271 -21.12 23.78 3.28
CA ASN A 271 -21.52 22.55 2.61
C ASN A 271 -20.51 21.46 2.92
N ARG A 272 -20.78 20.66 3.95
CA ARG A 272 -19.94 19.52 4.31
C ARG A 272 -20.02 18.55 3.13
N PRO A 273 -18.89 18.15 2.52
CA PRO A 273 -18.90 17.22 1.40
C PRO A 273 -19.62 15.94 1.82
N SER A 274 -20.42 15.36 0.91
CA SER A 274 -21.11 14.11 1.22
C SER A 274 -20.08 13.00 1.41
N SER A 275 -20.39 12.01 2.25
CA SER A 275 -19.51 10.85 2.51
C SER A 275 -19.09 10.16 1.19
N ARG A 276 -20.01 10.08 0.22
CA ARG A 276 -19.76 9.49 -1.11
C ARG A 276 -18.75 10.29 -1.94
N ASP A 277 -18.80 11.62 -1.88
CA ASP A 277 -17.84 12.47 -2.60
C ASP A 277 -16.44 12.31 -2.01
N LEU A 278 -16.34 12.20 -0.67
CA LEU A 278 -15.08 11.97 0.01
C LEU A 278 -14.46 10.63 -0.37
N GLU A 279 -15.25 9.56 -0.40
CA GLU A 279 -14.80 8.23 -0.83
C GLU A 279 -14.30 8.26 -2.28
N GLY A 280 -15.08 8.86 -3.20
CA GLY A 280 -14.68 9.01 -4.61
C GLY A 280 -13.35 9.77 -4.78
N ASN A 281 -13.18 10.87 -4.04
CA ASN A 281 -11.94 11.64 -4.03
C ASN A 281 -10.77 10.81 -3.49
N LEU A 282 -10.97 10.07 -2.41
CA LEU A 282 -9.95 9.21 -1.80
C LEU A 282 -9.41 8.17 -2.80
N HIS A 283 -10.29 7.45 -3.51
CA HIS A 283 -9.86 6.48 -4.51
C HIS A 283 -9.10 7.14 -5.67
N ALA A 284 -9.57 8.29 -6.14
CA ALA A 284 -8.88 9.04 -7.19
C ALA A 284 -7.47 9.45 -6.77
N GLU A 285 -7.30 9.94 -5.54
CA GLU A 285 -5.99 10.33 -5.00
C GLU A 285 -5.07 9.12 -4.75
N LEU A 286 -5.61 8.00 -4.26
CA LEU A 286 -4.85 6.75 -4.13
C LEU A 286 -4.34 6.26 -5.48
N ALA A 287 -5.17 6.31 -6.53
CA ALA A 287 -4.74 5.92 -7.87
C ALA A 287 -3.60 6.82 -8.39
N ARG A 288 -3.71 8.13 -8.21
CA ARG A 288 -2.65 9.10 -8.58
C ARG A 288 -1.34 8.80 -7.85
N LEU A 289 -1.41 8.57 -6.54
CA LEU A 289 -0.26 8.20 -5.74
C LEU A 289 0.32 6.84 -6.18
N GLY A 290 -0.52 5.86 -6.47
CA GLY A 290 -0.11 4.56 -7.00
C GLY A 290 0.68 4.65 -8.31
N VAL A 291 0.24 5.49 -9.24
CA VAL A 291 0.98 5.77 -10.48
C VAL A 291 2.35 6.37 -10.18
N LEU A 292 2.44 7.35 -9.26
CA LEU A 292 3.72 7.94 -8.85
C LEU A 292 4.65 6.91 -8.20
N MET A 293 4.14 6.07 -7.30
CA MET A 293 4.88 4.97 -6.67
C MET A 293 5.44 3.99 -7.69
N GLY A 294 4.63 3.64 -8.68
CA GLY A 294 5.03 2.77 -9.78
C GLY A 294 6.14 3.37 -10.64
N ALA A 295 6.02 4.65 -10.97
CA ALA A 295 7.02 5.39 -11.75
C ALA A 295 8.35 5.53 -10.98
N ILE A 296 8.31 5.84 -9.68
CA ILE A 296 9.49 5.87 -8.81
C ILE A 296 10.16 4.49 -8.77
N THR A 297 9.38 3.41 -8.70
CA THR A 297 9.95 2.05 -8.71
C THR A 297 10.71 1.78 -10.00
N LYS A 298 10.09 2.10 -11.14
CA LYS A 298 10.66 1.89 -12.46
C LYS A 298 11.93 2.73 -12.70
N ASP A 299 11.92 4.00 -12.31
CA ASP A 299 12.93 4.97 -12.74
C ASP A 299 14.00 5.25 -11.69
N VAL A 300 13.76 4.92 -10.41
CA VAL A 300 14.69 5.21 -9.30
C VAL A 300 15.13 3.94 -8.57
N ILE A 301 14.20 3.02 -8.29
CA ILE A 301 14.50 1.82 -7.49
C ILE A 301 15.11 0.72 -8.35
N ALA A 302 14.50 0.44 -9.51
CA ALA A 302 14.89 -0.63 -10.41
C ALA A 302 16.27 -0.42 -11.07
N PRO A 303 16.66 0.79 -11.51
CA PRO A 303 17.94 0.98 -12.18
C PRO A 303 19.13 0.76 -11.25
N GLU A 304 20.25 0.26 -11.79
CA GLU A 304 21.48 0.04 -11.02
C GLU A 304 22.16 1.35 -10.59
N THR A 305 21.85 2.49 -11.21
CA THR A 305 22.37 3.81 -10.83
C THR A 305 21.23 4.80 -10.63
N VAL A 306 21.33 5.68 -9.64
CA VAL A 306 20.33 6.73 -9.42
C VAL A 306 20.77 8.03 -10.06
N GLU A 307 19.88 8.61 -10.85
CA GLU A 307 20.02 9.96 -11.39
C GLU A 307 19.36 10.97 -10.45
N LEU A 308 20.14 11.91 -9.89
CA LEU A 308 19.63 12.94 -8.98
C LEU A 308 18.51 13.79 -9.58
N ASN A 309 18.56 14.02 -10.90
CA ASN A 309 17.53 14.78 -11.59
C ASN A 309 16.18 14.09 -11.52
N MET A 310 16.14 12.76 -11.71
CA MET A 310 14.91 11.97 -11.57
C MET A 310 14.38 12.00 -10.14
N VAL A 311 15.28 11.95 -9.15
CA VAL A 311 14.90 12.09 -7.73
C VAL A 311 14.21 13.42 -7.48
N ARG A 312 14.78 14.52 -7.98
CA ARG A 312 14.19 15.87 -7.85
C ARG A 312 12.83 15.97 -8.53
N VAL A 313 12.71 15.51 -9.78
CA VAL A 313 11.45 15.55 -10.54
C VAL A 313 10.33 14.80 -9.81
N TYR A 314 10.61 13.60 -9.28
CA TYR A 314 9.61 12.85 -8.55
C TYR A 314 9.28 13.45 -7.18
N ASN A 315 10.25 14.03 -6.49
CA ASN A 315 10.00 14.76 -5.26
C ASN A 315 9.05 15.95 -5.50
N ASP A 316 9.31 16.74 -6.54
CA ASP A 316 8.48 17.90 -6.89
C ASP A 316 7.05 17.46 -7.25
N ARG A 317 6.90 16.34 -7.97
CA ARG A 317 5.59 15.74 -8.28
C ARG A 317 4.85 15.26 -7.03
N LEU A 318 5.54 14.62 -6.09
CA LEU A 318 4.96 14.17 -4.81
C LEU A 318 4.51 15.37 -3.97
N GLN A 319 5.33 16.42 -3.88
CA GLN A 319 4.98 17.66 -3.17
C GLN A 319 3.79 18.37 -3.83
N ALA A 320 3.78 18.48 -5.16
CA ALA A 320 2.67 19.02 -5.91
C ALA A 320 1.38 18.25 -5.63
N TRP A 321 1.42 16.92 -5.73
CA TRP A 321 0.28 16.05 -5.39
C TRP A 321 -0.25 16.32 -3.98
N HIS A 322 0.64 16.32 -2.97
CA HIS A 322 0.25 16.57 -1.57
C HIS A 322 -0.37 17.96 -1.37
N SER A 323 0.15 18.99 -2.06
CA SER A 323 -0.39 20.35 -2.01
C SER A 323 -1.77 20.50 -2.66
N THR A 324 -2.12 19.60 -3.58
CA THR A 324 -3.41 19.59 -4.29
C THR A 324 -4.47 18.72 -3.62
N LEU A 325 -4.16 18.09 -2.49
CA LEU A 325 -5.12 17.24 -1.78
C LEU A 325 -6.35 18.04 -1.33
N PRO A 326 -7.57 17.50 -1.49
CA PRO A 326 -8.77 18.08 -0.89
C PRO A 326 -8.59 18.28 0.62
N GLU A 327 -9.13 19.37 1.18
CA GLU A 327 -9.00 19.70 2.60
C GLU A 327 -9.39 18.52 3.52
N ALA A 328 -10.40 17.75 3.11
CA ALA A 328 -10.88 16.59 3.85
C ALA A 328 -9.93 15.38 3.88
N LEU A 329 -8.96 15.33 2.97
CA LEU A 329 -7.91 14.31 2.90
C LEU A 329 -6.57 14.82 3.44
N THR A 330 -6.52 16.01 4.04
CA THR A 330 -5.29 16.51 4.66
C THR A 330 -5.04 15.85 6.02
N LEU A 331 -3.76 15.72 6.40
CA LEU A 331 -3.37 15.14 7.69
C LEU A 331 -3.94 15.95 8.87
N GLN A 332 -3.99 17.28 8.73
CA GLN A 332 -4.53 18.17 9.75
C GLN A 332 -6.01 17.87 10.04
N SER A 333 -6.81 17.65 9.00
CA SER A 333 -8.23 17.32 9.16
C SER A 333 -8.43 15.93 9.80
N ALA A 334 -7.57 14.96 9.50
CA ALA A 334 -7.58 13.65 10.15
C ALA A 334 -7.22 13.73 11.65
N VAL A 335 -6.22 14.54 12.01
CA VAL A 335 -5.78 14.71 13.41
C VAL A 335 -6.81 15.47 14.25
N ARG A 336 -7.54 16.43 13.66
CA ARG A 336 -8.58 17.21 14.35
C ARG A 336 -9.84 16.41 14.71
N ASN A 337 -9.89 15.10 14.41
CA ASN A 337 -11.01 14.19 14.73
C ASN A 337 -12.36 14.67 14.17
N GLN A 338 -12.36 15.33 13.00
CA GLN A 338 -13.59 15.88 12.41
C GLN A 338 -14.41 14.86 11.59
N TYR A 339 -13.87 13.65 11.39
CA TYR A 339 -14.48 12.61 10.57
C TYR A 339 -14.85 11.38 11.37
N GLU A 340 -15.80 10.63 10.81
CA GLU A 340 -16.01 9.25 11.20
C GLU A 340 -14.71 8.47 11.06
N LEU A 341 -14.52 7.54 11.98
CA LEU A 341 -13.27 6.83 12.15
C LEU A 341 -12.77 6.07 10.89
N PRO A 342 -13.62 5.47 10.02
CA PRO A 342 -13.15 4.81 8.80
C PRO A 342 -12.46 5.77 7.83
N HIS A 343 -12.98 6.99 7.71
CA HIS A 343 -12.40 8.05 6.88
C HIS A 343 -11.07 8.53 7.46
N LYS A 344 -11.00 8.74 8.78
CA LYS A 344 -9.75 9.10 9.47
C LYS A 344 -8.64 8.09 9.19
N ASN A 345 -8.92 6.80 9.33
CA ASN A 345 -7.94 5.75 9.11
C ASN A 345 -7.50 5.68 7.64
N SER A 346 -8.42 5.88 6.71
CA SER A 346 -8.09 5.89 5.28
C SER A 346 -7.25 7.11 4.90
N THR A 347 -7.53 8.29 5.47
CA THR A 347 -6.70 9.49 5.33
C THR A 347 -5.30 9.28 5.91
N LEU A 348 -5.20 8.68 7.11
CA LEU A 348 -3.89 8.36 7.69
C LEU A 348 -3.11 7.34 6.85
N LEU A 349 -3.78 6.36 6.24
CA LEU A 349 -3.15 5.37 5.36
C LEU A 349 -2.62 5.99 4.06
N ILE A 350 -3.35 6.90 3.42
CA ILE A 350 -2.86 7.58 2.21
C ILE A 350 -1.65 8.48 2.53
N HIS A 351 -1.64 9.15 3.69
CA HIS A 351 -0.46 9.91 4.15
C HIS A 351 0.72 8.99 4.46
N CYS A 352 0.46 7.82 5.06
CA CYS A 352 1.50 6.82 5.29
C CYS A 352 2.11 6.32 3.96
N ALA A 353 1.28 6.02 2.95
CA ALA A 353 1.73 5.63 1.62
C ALA A 353 2.52 6.76 0.90
N TYR A 354 2.09 8.01 1.06
CA TYR A 354 2.81 9.18 0.53
C TYR A 354 4.21 9.31 1.12
N LEU A 355 4.32 9.26 2.45
CA LEU A 355 5.61 9.31 3.14
C LEU A 355 6.50 8.12 2.78
N LEU A 356 5.92 6.93 2.62
CA LEU A 356 6.64 5.75 2.15
C LEU A 356 7.17 5.95 0.71
N SER A 357 6.42 6.64 -0.14
CA SER A 357 6.86 7.00 -1.51
C SER A 357 8.09 7.90 -1.49
N ILE A 358 8.11 8.93 -0.63
CA ILE A 358 9.29 9.79 -0.44
C ILE A 358 10.45 8.97 0.10
N THR A 359 10.19 8.09 1.08
CA THR A 359 11.21 7.21 1.64
C THR A 359 11.86 6.34 0.56
N HIS A 360 11.05 5.72 -0.31
CA HIS A 360 11.56 4.92 -1.41
C HIS A 360 12.42 5.73 -2.40
N LEU A 361 12.02 6.97 -2.65
CA LEU A 361 12.72 7.92 -3.51
C LEU A 361 14.09 8.34 -2.91
N THR A 362 14.17 8.61 -1.61
CA THR A 362 15.35 9.22 -0.97
C THR A 362 16.26 8.21 -0.26
N ARG A 363 15.77 7.02 0.11
CA ARG A 363 16.53 6.02 0.90
C ARG A 363 17.85 5.65 0.25
N ARG A 364 17.90 5.54 -1.08
CA ARG A 364 19.13 5.15 -1.77
C ARG A 364 20.24 6.20 -1.63
N LEU A 365 19.89 7.48 -1.71
CA LEU A 365 20.82 8.58 -1.47
C LEU A 365 21.31 8.61 -0.02
N LEU A 366 20.42 8.33 0.94
CA LEU A 366 20.78 8.16 2.35
C LEU A 366 21.82 7.03 2.52
N VAL A 367 21.58 5.87 1.92
CA VAL A 367 22.48 4.70 2.00
C VAL A 367 23.84 4.99 1.36
N GLU A 368 23.88 5.63 0.18
CA GLU A 368 25.12 5.96 -0.51
C GLU A 368 25.92 7.02 0.26
N THR A 369 25.25 8.05 0.79
CA THR A 369 25.88 9.07 1.63
C THR A 369 26.46 8.47 2.92
N ALA A 370 25.70 7.60 3.59
CA ALA A 370 26.18 6.92 4.80
C ALA A 370 27.34 5.96 4.51
N THR A 371 27.31 5.24 3.38
CA THR A 371 28.41 4.35 2.97
C THR A 371 29.69 5.13 2.66
N ALA A 372 29.57 6.28 1.98
CA ALA A 372 30.70 7.16 1.67
C ALA A 372 31.37 7.71 2.93
N GLN A 373 30.57 8.08 3.94
CA GLN A 373 31.06 8.54 5.25
C GLN A 373 31.85 7.45 5.99
N LEU A 374 31.36 6.21 6.00
CA LEU A 374 32.05 5.07 6.62
C LEU A 374 33.38 4.73 5.92
N SER A 375 33.40 4.85 4.60
CA SER A 375 34.58 4.51 3.81
C SER A 375 35.67 5.60 3.83
N GLY A 376 35.38 6.76 4.45
CA GLY A 376 36.25 7.93 4.38
C GLY A 376 36.42 8.50 2.97
N SER A 377 35.64 8.01 2.01
CA SER A 377 35.72 8.39 0.61
C SER A 377 34.76 9.55 0.34
N SER A 378 35.27 10.70 -0.05
CA SER A 378 34.43 11.84 -0.45
C SER A 378 33.69 11.63 -1.78
N SER A 379 33.95 10.52 -2.49
CA SER A 379 33.40 10.25 -3.83
C SER A 379 32.14 9.38 -3.76
N LEU A 380 31.00 9.93 -4.20
CA LEU A 380 29.73 9.21 -4.39
C LEU A 380 29.75 8.43 -5.72
N ALA A 381 30.43 7.28 -5.77
CA ALA A 381 30.63 6.51 -7.00
C ALA A 381 29.35 6.02 -7.71
N GLY A 382 28.20 5.98 -7.01
CA GLY A 382 26.91 5.52 -7.54
C GLY A 382 25.96 6.62 -8.06
N VAL A 383 26.26 7.89 -7.76
CA VAL A 383 25.37 9.02 -8.09
C VAL A 383 25.86 9.71 -9.36
N ARG A 384 25.09 9.58 -10.45
CA ARG A 384 25.39 10.31 -11.68
C ARG A 384 24.75 11.70 -11.63
N SER A 385 25.58 12.73 -11.73
CA SER A 385 25.10 14.08 -12.05
C SER A 385 24.82 14.11 -13.54
N GLY A 386 23.53 14.08 -13.92
CA GLY A 386 23.12 14.19 -15.31
C GLY A 386 23.50 15.57 -15.85
N SER A 387 24.68 15.68 -16.45
CA SER A 387 25.05 16.87 -17.21
C SER A 387 24.23 16.86 -18.49
N ALA A 388 23.24 17.76 -18.59
CA ALA A 388 22.39 17.87 -19.76
C ALA A 388 23.25 18.12 -21.00
N CYS A 389 23.15 17.21 -21.98
CA CYS A 389 23.77 17.32 -23.28
C CYS A 389 23.46 18.68 -23.91
N SER A 390 24.50 19.50 -24.06
CA SER A 390 24.49 20.70 -24.89
C SER A 390 24.43 20.24 -26.36
N GLY A 391 23.22 20.12 -26.87
CA GLY A 391 22.94 19.91 -28.29
C GLY A 391 23.39 21.12 -29.10
N SER A 392 24.49 20.94 -29.81
CA SER A 392 25.06 21.78 -30.86
C SER A 392 23.99 22.42 -31.75
N SER A 393 23.89 23.74 -31.71
CA SER A 393 23.37 24.56 -32.81
C SER A 393 24.52 25.40 -33.33
N ASN A 394 25.15 24.94 -34.40
CA ASN A 394 26.08 25.75 -35.19
C ASN A 394 25.34 27.00 -35.69
N SER A 395 25.75 28.17 -35.24
CA SER A 395 25.51 29.43 -35.94
C SER A 395 26.77 30.28 -35.79
N ALA A 396 27.54 30.26 -36.87
CA ALA A 396 28.75 31.02 -37.05
C ALA A 396 28.45 32.53 -37.21
N LEU A 397 29.49 33.32 -36.96
CA LEU A 397 29.74 34.71 -37.37
C LEU A 397 29.14 35.83 -36.51
N SER A 398 29.99 36.39 -35.64
CA SER A 398 30.47 37.77 -35.81
C SER A 398 31.55 38.09 -34.77
N ALA A 399 32.77 38.28 -35.26
CA ALA A 399 33.93 38.67 -34.48
C ALA A 399 33.83 40.13 -33.99
N GLY A 400 34.10 40.34 -32.70
CA GLY A 400 34.39 41.65 -32.12
C GLY A 400 35.53 41.51 -31.11
N PRO A 401 36.67 42.22 -31.27
CA PRO A 401 37.78 42.16 -30.33
C PRO A 401 37.68 43.30 -29.32
N GLY A 402 37.77 43.00 -28.02
CA GLY A 402 38.07 44.02 -27.01
C GLY A 402 37.77 43.61 -25.57
N ALA A 403 38.84 43.29 -24.82
CA ALA A 403 39.02 43.38 -23.36
C ALA A 403 38.03 42.60 -22.46
N SER A 404 38.38 41.87 -21.41
CA SER A 404 39.54 41.91 -20.51
C SER A 404 39.59 40.57 -19.73
N PRO A 405 40.76 40.04 -19.34
CA PRO A 405 40.86 38.78 -18.60
C PRO A 405 40.97 39.04 -17.08
N GLY A 406 40.10 38.41 -16.28
CA GLY A 406 40.33 38.29 -14.84
C GLY A 406 39.07 38.45 -14.00
N GLY A 407 38.48 37.33 -13.58
CA GLY A 407 37.41 37.33 -12.60
C GLY A 407 36.74 35.97 -12.41
N ALA A 408 37.20 35.24 -11.39
CA ALA A 408 36.41 34.29 -10.58
C ALA A 408 35.41 33.37 -11.31
N GLY A 409 35.92 32.30 -11.93
CA GLY A 409 35.11 31.20 -12.50
C GLY A 409 35.11 29.93 -11.63
N GLU A 410 35.25 30.05 -10.32
CA GLU A 410 35.51 28.92 -9.40
C GLU A 410 34.29 28.51 -8.56
N GLY A 411 33.07 28.77 -9.06
CA GLY A 411 31.82 28.61 -8.28
C GLY A 411 30.85 27.50 -8.70
N LEU A 412 31.11 26.74 -9.77
CA LEU A 412 30.05 25.90 -10.38
C LEU A 412 30.15 24.38 -10.15
N LEU A 413 31.17 23.89 -9.44
CA LEU A 413 31.44 22.44 -9.32
C LEU A 413 31.03 21.81 -7.97
N ALA A 414 30.48 22.58 -7.02
CA ALA A 414 30.15 22.09 -5.66
C ALA A 414 28.67 21.68 -5.44
N GLU A 415 27.81 21.81 -6.43
CA GLU A 415 26.35 21.58 -6.29
C GLU A 415 25.90 20.12 -5.97
N PRO A 416 26.47 19.05 -6.55
CA PRO A 416 25.85 17.72 -6.47
C PRO A 416 25.79 17.11 -5.06
N THR A 417 26.85 17.27 -4.25
CA THR A 417 26.94 16.65 -2.92
C THR A 417 25.97 17.26 -1.92
N ALA A 418 25.78 18.58 -1.96
CA ALA A 418 24.83 19.29 -1.10
C ALA A 418 23.38 18.82 -1.33
N THR A 419 23.01 18.52 -2.58
CA THR A 419 21.68 18.03 -2.90
C THR A 419 21.43 16.61 -2.36
N ALA A 420 22.41 15.72 -2.45
CA ALA A 420 22.31 14.35 -1.91
C ALA A 420 22.16 14.35 -0.38
N GLU A 421 22.90 15.22 0.32
CA GLU A 421 22.78 15.39 1.78
C GLU A 421 21.41 15.94 2.19
N THR A 422 20.85 16.85 1.37
CA THR A 422 19.49 17.38 1.58
C THR A 422 18.45 16.26 1.50
N PHE A 423 18.51 15.40 0.48
CA PHE A 423 17.60 14.25 0.37
C PHE A 423 17.86 13.18 1.44
N SER A 424 19.12 13.00 1.87
CA SER A 424 19.43 12.13 3.00
C SER A 424 18.74 12.61 4.28
N THR A 425 18.77 13.93 4.54
CA THR A 425 18.12 14.53 5.71
C THR A 425 16.60 14.41 5.62
N MET A 426 16.04 14.72 4.45
CA MET A 426 14.61 14.54 4.15
C MET A 426 14.16 13.09 4.42
N CYS A 427 14.96 12.09 4.04
CA CYS A 427 14.64 10.68 4.28
C CYS A 427 14.47 10.36 5.77
N VAL A 428 15.31 10.95 6.63
CA VAL A 428 15.24 10.76 8.09
C VAL A 428 14.01 11.47 8.65
N ASP A 429 13.77 12.73 8.27
CA ASP A 429 12.60 13.50 8.71
C ASP A 429 11.28 12.80 8.34
N VAL A 430 11.20 12.26 7.12
CA VAL A 430 10.05 11.49 6.64
C VAL A 430 9.89 10.20 7.46
N ALA A 431 10.98 9.50 7.82
CA ALA A 431 10.89 8.32 8.66
C ALA A 431 10.32 8.64 10.06
N HIS A 432 10.69 9.77 10.66
CA HIS A 432 10.06 10.24 11.90
C HIS A 432 8.55 10.50 11.73
N GLN A 433 8.15 11.14 10.62
CA GLN A 433 6.73 11.37 10.32
C GLN A 433 5.97 10.04 10.12
N ILE A 434 6.56 9.05 9.44
CA ILE A 434 5.98 7.71 9.31
C ILE A 434 5.77 7.10 10.69
N ALA A 435 6.78 7.15 11.57
CA ALA A 435 6.67 6.61 12.92
C ALA A 435 5.52 7.28 13.72
N THR A 436 5.33 8.59 13.56
CA THR A 436 4.18 9.31 14.16
C THR A 436 2.86 8.84 13.58
N VAL A 437 2.73 8.75 12.25
CA VAL A 437 1.50 8.29 11.59
C VAL A 437 1.16 6.86 11.99
N VAL A 438 2.15 5.98 12.01
CA VAL A 438 2.04 4.59 12.48
C VAL A 438 1.61 4.55 13.95
N GLY A 439 2.18 5.38 14.83
CA GLY A 439 1.77 5.48 16.22
C GLY A 439 0.31 5.92 16.40
N MET A 440 -0.15 6.92 15.63
CA MET A 440 -1.56 7.34 15.62
C MET A 440 -2.47 6.21 15.16
N LEU A 441 -2.10 5.54 14.08
CA LEU A 441 -2.78 4.41 13.49
C LEU A 441 -2.90 3.23 14.47
N ARG A 442 -1.84 2.96 15.24
CA ARG A 442 -1.81 1.96 16.32
C ARG A 442 -2.74 2.33 17.47
N ALA A 443 -2.74 3.59 17.89
CA ALA A 443 -3.53 4.08 19.03
C ALA A 443 -5.04 3.91 18.82
N GLU A 444 -5.50 3.86 17.57
CA GLU A 444 -6.91 3.60 17.24
C GLU A 444 -7.32 2.12 17.38
N ASP A 445 -6.36 1.18 17.47
CA ASP A 445 -6.57 -0.28 17.57
C ASP A 445 -7.50 -0.90 16.49
N LYS A 446 -7.78 -0.16 15.41
CA LYS A 446 -8.71 -0.58 14.34
C LYS A 446 -8.01 -1.03 13.06
N LEU A 447 -6.69 -1.04 13.05
CA LEU A 447 -5.95 -1.56 11.91
C LEU A 447 -5.77 -3.05 12.08
N THR A 448 -5.91 -3.74 10.96
CA THR A 448 -5.56 -5.15 10.92
C THR A 448 -4.12 -5.33 11.32
N ARG A 449 -3.89 -6.20 12.31
CA ARG A 449 -2.57 -6.71 12.69
C ARG A 449 -1.77 -7.30 11.52
N ARG A 450 -2.45 -7.57 10.40
CA ARG A 450 -1.90 -8.11 9.15
C ARG A 450 -1.70 -7.05 8.04
N CYS A 451 -1.92 -5.75 8.32
CA CYS A 451 -1.81 -4.69 7.32
C CYS A 451 -0.35 -4.53 6.85
N TRP A 452 -0.04 -5.06 5.67
CA TRP A 452 1.32 -5.05 5.15
C TRP A 452 1.88 -3.63 5.03
N LEU A 453 1.10 -2.67 4.52
CA LEU A 453 1.54 -1.28 4.40
C LEU A 453 2.07 -0.72 5.73
N ILE A 454 1.38 -1.00 6.85
CA ILE A 454 1.78 -0.50 8.18
C ILE A 454 2.97 -1.26 8.74
N ILE A 455 2.98 -2.58 8.62
CA ILE A 455 4.11 -3.41 9.05
C ILE A 455 5.40 -2.99 8.33
N GLN A 456 5.34 -2.83 7.01
CA GLN A 456 6.47 -2.38 6.20
C GLN A 456 6.88 -0.94 6.54
N SER A 457 5.92 -0.03 6.74
CA SER A 457 6.19 1.36 7.08
C SER A 457 6.87 1.48 8.45
N ALA A 458 6.38 0.75 9.46
CA ALA A 458 6.97 0.72 10.80
C ALA A 458 8.42 0.20 10.76
N TYR A 459 8.65 -0.92 10.07
CA TYR A 459 10.00 -1.48 9.93
C TYR A 459 10.94 -0.53 9.18
N THR A 460 10.51 0.01 8.04
CA THR A 460 11.34 0.89 7.21
C THR A 460 11.71 2.17 7.95
N ALA A 461 10.74 2.80 8.61
CA ALA A 461 10.96 4.01 9.40
C ALA A 461 11.96 3.74 10.53
N ALA A 462 11.74 2.68 11.31
CA ALA A 462 12.60 2.36 12.43
C ALA A 462 14.03 1.99 12.00
N MET A 463 14.21 1.32 10.86
CA MET A 463 15.55 1.05 10.30
C MET A 463 16.27 2.34 9.88
N ILE A 464 15.57 3.29 9.26
CA ILE A 464 16.14 4.58 8.87
C ILE A 464 16.52 5.43 10.10
N ILE A 465 15.65 5.48 11.10
CA ILE A 465 15.94 6.21 12.35
C ILE A 465 17.11 5.54 13.10
N CYS A 466 17.18 4.21 13.13
CA CYS A 466 18.34 3.49 13.68
C CYS A 466 19.64 3.83 12.94
N LEU A 467 19.62 3.98 11.60
CA LEU A 467 20.79 4.42 10.83
C LEU A 467 21.24 5.82 11.25
N ASP A 468 20.30 6.77 11.36
CA ASP A 468 20.61 8.14 11.77
C ASP A 468 21.19 8.17 13.19
N LEU A 469 20.56 7.43 14.12
CA LEU A 469 21.01 7.30 15.50
C LEU A 469 22.44 6.76 15.58
N ALA A 470 22.73 5.71 14.81
CA ALA A 470 24.04 5.07 14.77
C ALA A 470 25.12 5.99 14.17
N ARG A 471 24.80 6.81 13.17
CA ARG A 471 25.73 7.80 12.57
C ARG A 471 26.04 8.95 13.51
N ASN A 472 25.06 9.36 14.31
CA ASN A 472 25.15 10.51 15.20
C ASN A 472 25.60 10.14 16.64
N ARG A 473 25.79 8.85 16.91
CA ARG A 473 26.20 8.33 18.21
C ARG A 473 27.52 8.95 18.69
N GLY A 474 27.58 9.32 19.97
CA GLY A 474 28.76 9.91 20.61
C GLY A 474 28.91 11.42 20.46
N ARG A 475 27.94 12.12 19.84
CA ARG A 475 27.93 13.59 19.73
C ARG A 475 27.06 14.21 20.86
N PRO A 476 27.65 14.90 21.85
CA PRO A 476 26.89 15.42 23.02
C PRO A 476 25.77 16.39 22.65
N GLN A 477 25.94 17.13 21.55
CA GLN A 477 24.97 18.13 21.10
C GLN A 477 23.65 17.52 20.56
N LEU A 478 23.60 16.20 20.37
CA LEU A 478 22.47 15.49 19.77
C LEU A 478 21.70 14.62 20.77
N GLU A 479 21.95 14.76 22.07
CA GLU A 479 21.29 13.94 23.11
C GLU A 479 19.77 14.15 23.17
N SER A 480 19.27 15.37 22.91
CA SER A 480 17.82 15.62 22.81
C SER A 480 17.20 14.88 21.61
N LYS A 481 17.81 15.02 20.42
CA LYS A 481 17.38 14.32 19.20
C LYS A 481 17.43 12.80 19.34
N PHE A 482 18.39 12.29 20.12
CA PHE A 482 18.50 10.88 20.44
C PHE A 482 17.27 10.38 21.20
N ASN A 483 16.82 11.10 22.23
CA ASN A 483 15.62 10.74 22.99
C ASN A 483 14.36 10.78 22.12
N ASP A 484 14.20 11.80 21.27
CA ASP A 484 13.08 11.88 20.33
C ASP A 484 13.08 10.68 19.37
N SER A 485 14.25 10.33 18.82
CA SER A 485 14.42 9.17 17.95
C SER A 485 14.06 7.85 18.63
N GLN A 486 14.40 7.68 19.91
CA GLN A 486 14.03 6.50 20.67
C GLN A 486 12.52 6.34 20.81
N VAL A 487 11.78 7.44 21.06
CA VAL A 487 10.31 7.41 21.13
C VAL A 487 9.71 6.92 19.81
N HIS A 488 10.21 7.43 18.68
CA HIS A 488 9.75 7.01 17.36
C HIS A 488 10.09 5.54 17.04
N ILE A 489 11.30 5.08 17.36
CA ILE A 489 11.68 3.68 17.16
C ILE A 489 10.81 2.76 18.04
N SER A 490 10.59 3.13 19.30
CA SER A 490 9.71 2.37 20.21
C SER A 490 8.29 2.27 19.67
N ALA A 491 7.73 3.38 19.15
CA ALA A 491 6.40 3.37 18.54
C ALA A 491 6.28 2.38 17.37
N CYS A 492 7.32 2.29 16.54
CA CYS A 492 7.41 1.33 15.45
C CYS A 492 7.56 -0.11 15.95
N ILE A 493 8.44 -0.36 16.93
CA ILE A 493 8.64 -1.68 17.54
C ILE A 493 7.35 -2.21 18.17
N ASP A 494 6.65 -1.40 18.94
CA ASP A 494 5.36 -1.74 19.54
C ASP A 494 4.33 -2.14 18.47
N THR A 495 4.29 -1.40 17.34
CA THR A 495 3.38 -1.71 16.23
C THR A 495 3.72 -3.07 15.60
N LEU A 496 5.00 -3.34 15.41
CA LEU A 496 5.47 -4.63 14.91
C LEU A 496 5.17 -5.75 15.91
N HIS A 497 5.29 -5.49 17.21
CA HIS A 497 4.97 -6.45 18.27
C HIS A 497 3.48 -6.77 18.34
N GLN A 498 2.61 -5.77 18.21
CA GLN A 498 1.17 -5.99 18.12
C GLN A 498 0.80 -6.86 16.90
N SER A 499 1.52 -6.67 15.79
CA SER A 499 1.28 -7.38 14.53
C SER A 499 1.91 -8.79 14.50
N ALA A 500 2.97 -9.03 15.28
CA ALA A 500 3.75 -10.26 15.26
C ALA A 500 2.98 -11.51 15.72
N GLY A 501 1.94 -11.34 16.54
CA GLY A 501 1.07 -12.46 16.95
C GLY A 501 0.25 -13.04 15.79
N SER A 502 -0.07 -12.23 14.79
CA SER A 502 -0.96 -12.61 13.68
C SER A 502 -0.26 -12.60 12.31
N ASP A 503 0.94 -12.01 12.21
CA ASP A 503 1.70 -11.83 10.97
C ASP A 503 3.18 -12.26 11.14
N PRO A 504 3.62 -13.32 10.43
CA PRO A 504 4.97 -13.84 10.57
C PRO A 504 6.05 -12.89 10.04
N VAL A 505 5.75 -12.02 9.07
CA VAL A 505 6.72 -11.05 8.55
C VAL A 505 7.01 -9.99 9.61
N SER A 506 5.98 -9.55 10.33
CA SER A 506 6.17 -8.62 11.46
C SER A 506 7.06 -9.21 12.56
N GLN A 507 6.87 -10.48 12.89
CA GLN A 507 7.73 -11.20 13.83
C GLN A 507 9.20 -11.23 13.35
N ARG A 508 9.45 -11.46 12.06
CA ARG A 508 10.81 -11.41 11.51
C ARG A 508 11.42 -10.02 11.54
N TYR A 509 10.63 -8.99 11.24
CA TYR A 509 11.09 -7.60 11.36
C TYR A 509 11.49 -7.26 12.80
N LEU A 510 10.76 -7.76 13.80
CA LEU A 510 11.16 -7.63 15.21
C LEU A 510 12.49 -8.31 15.52
N GLU A 511 12.68 -9.54 15.07
CA GLU A 511 13.92 -10.30 15.28
C GLU A 511 15.15 -9.58 14.71
N ILE A 512 14.97 -8.83 13.62
CA ILE A 512 16.02 -8.01 13.02
C ILE A 512 16.25 -6.71 13.80
N ILE A 513 15.17 -5.99 14.13
CA ILE A 513 15.31 -4.62 14.63
C ILE A 513 15.60 -4.54 16.13
N LEU A 514 15.10 -5.48 16.93
CA LEU A 514 15.28 -5.47 18.39
C LEU A 514 16.76 -5.53 18.80
N PRO A 515 17.61 -6.42 18.24
CA PRO A 515 19.04 -6.44 18.57
C PRO A 515 19.76 -5.14 18.19
N ILE A 516 19.40 -4.55 17.04
CA ILE A 516 19.96 -3.26 16.58
C ILE A 516 19.57 -2.16 17.57
N TYR A 517 18.28 -2.02 17.85
CA TYR A 517 17.75 -1.02 18.78
C TYR A 517 18.40 -1.15 20.17
N ARG A 518 18.41 -2.35 20.75
CA ARG A 518 19.04 -2.62 22.06
C ARG A 518 20.49 -2.19 22.09
N THR A 519 21.26 -2.50 21.04
CA THR A 519 22.66 -2.09 20.93
C THR A 519 22.81 -0.57 20.88
N LEU A 520 21.91 0.11 20.18
CA LEU A 520 21.90 1.58 20.07
C LEU A 520 21.45 2.29 21.35
N THR A 521 20.60 1.66 22.18
CA THR A 521 20.12 2.24 23.43
C THR A 521 21.09 2.12 24.62
N ILE A 522 22.11 1.26 24.53
CA ILE A 522 23.12 1.14 25.60
C ILE A 522 23.93 2.44 25.65
N PRO A 523 23.92 3.20 26.76
CA PRO A 523 24.66 4.46 26.86
C PRO A 523 26.17 4.25 26.66
N ASP A 524 26.80 5.09 25.83
CA ASP A 524 28.26 5.09 25.63
C ASP A 524 29.05 5.41 26.91
N THR A 525 28.36 5.94 27.93
CA THR A 525 28.90 6.27 29.26
C THR A 525 29.10 5.05 30.15
N SER A 526 28.62 3.86 29.76
CA SER A 526 28.99 2.63 30.46
C SER A 526 30.51 2.48 30.47
N LEU A 527 31.11 2.69 31.64
CA LEU A 527 32.53 2.49 31.92
C LEU A 527 33.03 1.12 31.44
N ALA A 528 32.14 0.12 31.32
CA ALA A 528 32.43 -1.19 30.76
C ALA A 528 32.76 -1.14 29.26
N THR A 529 32.07 -0.32 28.46
CA THR A 529 32.34 -0.18 27.02
C THR A 529 33.62 0.62 26.76
N LYS A 530 33.88 1.66 27.58
CA LYS A 530 35.18 2.36 27.57
C LYS A 530 36.33 1.46 28.04
N ARG A 531 36.14 0.66 29.11
CA ARG A 531 37.17 -0.30 29.60
C ARG A 531 37.40 -1.46 28.64
N ALA A 532 36.35 -2.03 28.04
CA ALA A 532 36.49 -3.11 27.05
C ALA A 532 37.25 -2.64 25.78
N ARG A 533 37.11 -1.36 25.41
CA ARG A 533 37.93 -0.77 24.33
C ARG A 533 39.36 -0.44 24.76
N LEU A 534 39.57 0.00 26.00
CA LEU A 534 40.90 0.35 26.53
C LEU A 534 41.75 -0.85 26.97
N TYR A 535 41.15 -1.98 27.33
CA TYR A 535 41.83 -3.23 27.74
C TYR A 535 41.91 -4.28 26.62
N ARG A 536 41.53 -3.94 25.40
CA ARG A 536 41.76 -4.82 24.25
C ARG A 536 43.24 -4.77 23.91
N ASP A 537 44.01 -5.65 24.53
CA ASP A 537 45.42 -5.85 24.25
C ASP A 537 45.59 -6.21 22.76
N PRO A 538 46.28 -5.40 21.94
CA PRO A 538 46.52 -5.67 20.53
C PRO A 538 47.22 -7.01 20.27
N LEU A 539 47.82 -7.61 21.31
CA LEU A 539 48.59 -8.86 21.21
C LEU A 539 47.80 -10.12 21.58
N SER A 540 46.56 -10.03 22.07
CA SER A 540 45.75 -11.20 22.46
C SER A 540 45.02 -11.86 21.28
N GLY A 541 45.72 -12.02 20.16
CA GLY A 541 45.24 -12.80 19.02
C GLY A 541 45.76 -14.23 19.13
N ALA A 542 45.00 -15.16 19.72
CA ALA A 542 45.10 -16.58 19.33
C ALA A 542 44.10 -17.55 19.98
N PHE A 543 43.55 -17.32 21.18
CA PHE A 543 42.71 -18.35 21.83
C PHE A 543 41.46 -17.75 22.46
N GLY A 544 40.38 -17.70 21.68
CA GLY A 544 39.07 -17.22 22.11
C GLY A 544 38.41 -18.18 23.09
N ASP A 545 38.09 -17.69 24.28
CA ASP A 545 37.14 -18.31 25.19
C ASP A 545 35.74 -18.24 24.54
N PRO A 546 35.08 -19.38 24.24
CA PRO A 546 33.77 -19.42 23.58
C PRO A 546 32.63 -18.77 24.40
N GLY A 547 32.90 -18.22 25.59
CA GLY A 547 31.96 -17.48 26.42
C GLY A 547 32.07 -15.95 26.41
N SER A 548 33.05 -15.36 25.70
CA SER A 548 33.21 -13.89 25.69
C SER A 548 32.17 -13.23 24.78
N GLU A 549 31.05 -12.82 25.39
CA GLU A 549 29.95 -12.08 24.76
C GLU A 549 30.43 -10.69 24.31
N THR A 550 31.01 -10.65 23.12
CA THR A 550 31.51 -9.41 22.51
C THR A 550 30.36 -8.67 21.88
N TYR A 551 30.00 -7.52 22.47
CA TYR A 551 29.03 -6.61 21.87
C TYR A 551 29.53 -6.12 20.51
N PRO A 552 28.66 -6.04 19.49
CA PRO A 552 29.03 -5.56 18.17
C PRO A 552 29.49 -4.09 18.25
N THR A 553 30.48 -3.74 17.43
CA THR A 553 30.95 -2.35 17.30
C THR A 553 29.89 -1.49 16.60
N ASN A 554 29.91 -0.17 16.80
CA ASN A 554 28.99 0.74 16.12
C ASN A 554 29.10 0.63 14.59
N ASP A 555 30.32 0.46 14.07
CA ASP A 555 30.56 0.28 12.64
C ASP A 555 29.94 -1.03 12.13
N ALA A 556 30.01 -2.11 12.90
CA ALA A 556 29.34 -3.37 12.54
C ALA A 556 27.81 -3.23 12.53
N VAL A 557 27.24 -2.46 13.46
CA VAL A 557 25.81 -2.14 13.48
C VAL A 557 25.43 -1.29 12.26
N LEU A 558 26.22 -0.26 11.94
CA LEU A 558 26.03 0.59 10.77
C LEU A 558 26.07 -0.21 9.47
N ASP A 559 27.09 -1.05 9.28
CA ASP A 559 27.22 -1.93 8.11
C ASP A 559 26.01 -2.85 7.98
N THR A 560 25.55 -3.41 9.10
CA THR A 560 24.36 -4.27 9.14
C THR A 560 23.11 -3.50 8.71
N ILE A 561 22.87 -2.31 9.27
CA ILE A 561 21.72 -1.47 8.91
C ILE A 561 21.77 -1.11 7.42
N LEU A 562 22.95 -0.74 6.90
CA LEU A 562 23.14 -0.41 5.49
C LEU A 562 22.89 -1.61 4.57
N GLU A 563 23.30 -2.82 4.97
CA GLU A 563 23.00 -4.04 4.23
C GLU A 563 21.48 -4.24 4.08
N TYR A 564 20.73 -4.12 5.17
CA TYR A 564 19.26 -4.23 5.15
C TYR A 564 18.60 -3.14 4.30
N LEU A 565 19.09 -1.89 4.36
CA LEU A 565 18.52 -0.78 3.57
C LEU A 565 18.89 -0.85 2.08
N LYS A 566 20.02 -1.49 1.73
CA LYS A 566 20.44 -1.76 0.33
C LYS A 566 19.56 -2.82 -0.33
N ALA A 567 19.10 -3.80 0.43
CA ALA A 567 18.30 -4.94 -0.04
C ALA A 567 17.00 -5.08 0.79
N PRO A 568 16.09 -4.09 0.74
CA PRO A 568 14.90 -4.03 1.60
C PRO A 568 13.91 -5.18 1.38
N TYR A 569 14.01 -5.89 0.25
CA TYR A 569 13.08 -6.96 -0.14
C TYR A 569 13.69 -8.37 0.00
N GLY A 570 14.97 -8.46 0.40
CA GLY A 570 15.74 -9.71 0.40
C GLY A 570 16.23 -10.11 -1.00
N GLY A 571 17.41 -10.72 -1.07
CA GLY A 571 18.00 -11.26 -2.30
C GLY A 571 19.11 -10.41 -2.95
N GLU A 572 19.79 -11.01 -3.94
CA GLU A 572 20.64 -10.26 -4.87
C GLU A 572 19.77 -9.24 -5.60
N ARG A 573 20.32 -8.05 -5.88
CA ARG A 573 19.61 -6.84 -6.34
C ARG A 573 18.79 -7.00 -7.63
N THR A 574 18.80 -8.16 -8.27
CA THR A 574 17.95 -8.47 -9.41
C THR A 574 16.49 -8.57 -8.95
N ILE A 575 15.77 -7.49 -9.21
CA ILE A 575 14.33 -7.43 -9.47
C ILE A 575 13.83 -8.79 -9.96
N MET A 576 12.69 -9.23 -9.43
CA MET A 576 12.01 -10.43 -9.92
C MET A 576 11.88 -10.37 -11.44
N ASP A 577 12.73 -11.13 -12.13
CA ASP A 577 12.69 -11.16 -13.58
C ASP A 577 11.36 -11.77 -14.01
N GLN A 578 10.67 -11.14 -14.96
CA GLN A 578 9.28 -11.49 -15.31
C GLN A 578 9.15 -12.95 -15.77
N ASP A 579 10.25 -13.53 -16.24
CA ASP A 579 10.33 -14.91 -16.70
C ASP A 579 10.14 -15.92 -15.55
N PHE A 580 10.35 -15.52 -14.29
CA PHE A 580 10.15 -16.38 -13.12
C PHE A 580 8.68 -16.84 -12.98
N PHE A 581 7.72 -15.98 -13.31
CA PHE A 581 6.29 -16.31 -13.22
C PHE A 581 5.75 -17.02 -14.47
N SER A 582 6.47 -16.96 -15.59
CA SER A 582 6.01 -17.52 -16.86
C SER A 582 6.30 -19.01 -17.01
N ALA A 583 7.28 -19.53 -16.25
CA ALA A 583 7.57 -20.96 -16.20
C ALA A 583 6.70 -21.61 -15.12
N GLY A 584 5.62 -22.31 -15.52
CA GLY A 584 4.63 -22.98 -14.66
C GLY A 584 5.15 -24.11 -13.75
N GLY A 585 6.37 -24.01 -13.22
CA GLY A 585 6.85 -24.86 -12.15
C GLY A 585 6.19 -24.46 -10.84
N ALA A 586 5.70 -25.45 -10.09
CA ALA A 586 5.30 -25.33 -8.69
C ALA A 586 6.51 -25.05 -7.76
N GLY A 587 7.45 -24.23 -8.23
CA GLY A 587 8.78 -24.05 -7.67
C GLY A 587 8.72 -23.30 -6.36
N ASN A 588 9.40 -23.86 -5.36
CA ASN A 588 9.68 -23.26 -4.08
C ASN A 588 10.03 -21.77 -4.21
N PHE A 589 9.65 -20.99 -3.19
CA PHE A 589 10.13 -19.62 -3.05
C PHE A 589 11.64 -19.58 -3.34
N PRO A 590 12.12 -18.54 -4.04
CA PRO A 590 13.44 -18.02 -3.78
C PRO A 590 13.90 -18.26 -2.34
N GLU A 591 14.90 -19.14 -2.13
CA GLU A 591 15.55 -19.28 -0.81
C GLU A 591 16.04 -17.91 -0.28
N HIS A 592 16.17 -16.94 -1.17
CA HIS A 592 16.62 -15.57 -0.96
C HIS A 592 15.55 -14.55 -0.51
N TYR A 593 14.26 -14.92 -0.40
CA TYR A 593 13.30 -14.05 0.29
C TYR A 593 13.54 -14.12 1.81
N ARG A 594 14.46 -13.27 2.29
CA ARG A 594 15.03 -13.25 3.65
C ARG A 594 14.00 -13.22 4.78
N PHE A 595 12.76 -12.81 4.49
CA PHE A 595 11.68 -12.72 5.47
C PHE A 595 10.83 -13.98 5.59
N LEU A 596 10.85 -14.86 4.57
CA LEU A 596 10.11 -16.12 4.59
C LEU A 596 11.01 -17.30 4.94
N ASN A 597 12.31 -17.18 4.68
CA ASN A 597 13.31 -18.19 5.01
C ASN A 597 14.36 -17.57 5.95
N PRO A 598 14.42 -17.96 7.24
CA PRO A 598 15.43 -17.43 8.14
C PRO A 598 16.82 -17.82 7.62
N PRO A 599 17.79 -16.89 7.59
CA PRO A 599 19.17 -17.28 7.38
C PRO A 599 19.58 -18.28 8.47
N PRO A 600 20.49 -19.22 8.20
CA PRO A 600 21.02 -20.11 9.23
C PRO A 600 21.54 -19.26 10.39
N SER A 601 21.27 -19.69 11.63
CA SER A 601 21.46 -18.98 12.90
C SER A 601 22.88 -18.47 13.22
N ASN A 602 23.81 -18.55 12.28
CA ASN A 602 25.18 -18.08 12.37
C ASN A 602 25.38 -16.60 11.98
N THR A 603 24.31 -15.83 11.70
CA THR A 603 24.43 -14.41 11.36
C THR A 603 24.82 -13.56 12.58
N ARG A 604 26.08 -13.08 12.59
CA ARG A 604 26.79 -12.00 13.33
C ARG A 604 26.29 -11.41 14.67
N PHE A 605 25.00 -11.43 14.98
CA PHE A 605 24.45 -11.02 16.27
C PHE A 605 24.02 -12.28 17.02
N ASN A 606 24.95 -12.91 17.73
CA ASN A 606 24.58 -13.83 18.80
C ASN A 606 23.82 -13.00 19.83
N THR A 607 22.50 -13.10 19.84
CA THR A 607 21.71 -12.60 20.97
C THR A 607 22.16 -13.36 22.20
N PRO A 608 22.49 -12.66 23.31
CA PRO A 608 22.68 -13.30 24.60
C PRO A 608 21.54 -14.27 24.83
N ARG A 609 21.86 -15.55 24.99
CA ARG A 609 20.87 -16.58 25.30
C ARG A 609 20.34 -16.21 26.69
N GLN A 610 19.19 -15.55 26.76
CA GLN A 610 18.62 -15.18 28.04
C GLN A 610 18.50 -16.47 28.86
N PRO A 611 19.06 -16.51 30.08
CA PRO A 611 18.90 -17.68 30.93
C PRO A 611 17.40 -17.89 31.10
N ASN A 612 16.91 -19.10 30.85
CA ASN A 612 15.53 -19.50 31.02
C ASN A 612 15.04 -19.10 32.42
N GLY A 613 14.47 -17.91 32.52
CA GLY A 613 13.89 -17.32 33.70
C GLY A 613 12.52 -16.81 33.28
N HIS A 614 11.49 -17.36 33.90
CA HIS A 614 10.10 -16.99 33.67
C HIS A 614 9.93 -15.48 33.47
N SER A 615 9.50 -15.07 32.27
CA SER A 615 9.06 -13.71 32.00
C SER A 615 7.75 -13.48 32.76
N GLN A 616 7.86 -12.86 33.93
CA GLN A 616 6.78 -12.07 34.52
C GLN A 616 7.08 -10.59 34.33
N ILE A 617 5.99 -9.82 34.18
CA ILE A 617 5.83 -8.36 34.27
C ILE A 617 5.96 -7.61 32.93
N TYR A 618 4.82 -7.28 32.30
CA TYR A 618 4.00 -6.10 32.62
C TYR A 618 2.51 -6.44 32.44
N ALA A 619 1.82 -6.72 33.53
CA ALA A 619 0.36 -6.75 33.59
C ALA A 619 -0.09 -5.70 34.62
N ILE A 620 -0.88 -4.73 34.16
CA ILE A 620 -1.59 -3.78 35.01
C ILE A 620 -2.67 -4.56 35.74
N SER A 621 -2.64 -4.46 37.07
CA SER A 621 -3.52 -5.11 38.06
C SER A 621 -5.01 -4.92 37.76
N ASN A 622 -5.78 -6.02 37.82
CA ASN A 622 -7.08 -6.09 38.50
C ASN A 622 -7.52 -7.55 38.75
N GLY A 623 -7.90 -7.85 39.99
CA GLY A 623 -8.85 -8.92 40.33
C GLY A 623 -8.31 -10.28 40.78
N ASN A 624 -8.50 -10.57 42.06
CA ASN A 624 -8.22 -11.84 42.75
C ASN A 624 -8.95 -13.07 42.16
N ALA A 625 -8.26 -14.20 42.07
CA ALA A 625 -8.80 -15.53 42.44
C ALA A 625 -7.65 -16.56 42.54
N THR A 626 -7.49 -17.19 43.70
CA THR A 626 -6.64 -18.36 43.93
C THR A 626 -7.27 -19.63 43.35
N PRO A 627 -6.45 -20.61 42.92
CA PRO A 627 -6.78 -21.98 43.30
C PRO A 627 -5.56 -22.81 43.75
N SER A 628 -5.92 -23.81 44.53
CA SER A 628 -5.14 -24.80 45.28
C SER A 628 -4.38 -25.81 44.43
N ASN A 629 -3.20 -26.18 44.93
CA ASN A 629 -2.37 -27.31 44.50
C ASN A 629 -3.10 -28.66 44.60
N GLY A 630 -2.96 -29.48 43.55
CA GLY A 630 -3.27 -30.91 43.56
C GLY A 630 -2.21 -31.68 42.79
N THR A 631 -1.28 -32.27 43.53
CA THR A 631 -0.20 -33.16 43.08
C THR A 631 -0.77 -34.54 42.74
N HIS A 632 -0.47 -35.08 41.56
CA HIS A 632 -0.63 -36.52 41.30
C HIS A 632 0.51 -37.07 40.43
N ASP A 633 1.30 -37.94 41.07
CA ASP A 633 2.26 -38.89 40.49
C ASP A 633 1.56 -39.91 39.58
N ILE A 634 2.09 -40.16 38.37
CA ILE A 634 1.93 -41.45 37.66
C ILE A 634 3.23 -41.83 36.91
N ARG A 635 4.02 -42.69 37.56
CA ARG A 635 4.50 -44.02 37.13
C ARG A 635 4.85 -44.23 35.63
N MET A 636 6.16 -44.34 35.36
CA MET A 636 6.75 -44.90 34.13
C MET A 636 6.57 -46.43 34.05
N GLY A 637 6.19 -46.93 32.87
CA GLY A 637 6.20 -48.36 32.54
C GLY A 637 6.60 -48.57 31.07
N ASN A 638 7.72 -49.25 30.87
CA ASN A 638 8.26 -49.69 29.58
C ASN A 638 7.52 -50.93 29.06
N ASN A 639 7.15 -50.98 27.75
CA ASN A 639 7.41 -52.09 26.81
C ASN A 639 6.79 -51.87 25.41
N PRO A 640 7.19 -52.66 24.37
CA PRO A 640 7.67 -52.11 23.10
C PRO A 640 6.79 -52.37 21.86
N MET A 641 7.09 -51.62 20.79
CA MET A 641 7.01 -51.94 19.36
C MET A 641 5.76 -52.67 18.83
N ASP A 642 4.86 -51.91 18.22
CA ASP A 642 4.05 -52.36 17.09
C ASP A 642 3.95 -51.25 16.02
N HIS A 643 4.42 -51.55 14.81
CA HIS A 643 4.35 -50.67 13.65
C HIS A 643 2.94 -50.73 13.03
N HIS A 644 2.05 -49.86 13.48
CA HIS A 644 0.88 -49.45 12.71
C HIS A 644 0.97 -47.96 12.39
N GLN A 645 1.14 -47.65 11.11
CA GLN A 645 1.12 -46.31 10.56
C GLN A 645 -0.31 -45.75 10.70
N PRO A 646 -0.54 -44.69 11.51
CA PRO A 646 -1.88 -44.14 11.66
C PRO A 646 -2.25 -43.37 10.38
N SER A 647 -3.41 -43.68 9.83
CA SER A 647 -4.03 -42.85 8.80
C SER A 647 -4.27 -41.44 9.38
N PRO A 648 -4.06 -40.36 8.59
CA PRO A 648 -4.25 -39.00 9.09
C PRO A 648 -5.70 -38.83 9.57
N PRO A 649 -5.92 -38.13 10.70
CA PRO A 649 -7.26 -37.88 11.21
C PRO A 649 -8.05 -37.11 10.14
N LYS A 650 -9.18 -37.68 9.72
CA LYS A 650 -10.21 -36.95 8.97
C LYS A 650 -10.81 -35.92 9.92
N ASN A 651 -10.17 -34.75 10.02
CA ASN A 651 -10.77 -33.60 10.68
C ASN A 651 -12.06 -33.27 9.91
N ARG A 652 -13.19 -33.56 10.54
CA ARG A 652 -14.49 -33.06 10.10
C ARG A 652 -14.44 -31.56 10.28
N TYR A 653 -14.30 -30.83 9.19
CA TYR A 653 -14.52 -29.39 9.15
C TYR A 653 -15.86 -29.08 9.82
N GLY A 654 -15.85 -28.19 10.81
CA GLY A 654 -17.08 -27.70 11.43
C GLY A 654 -17.82 -26.86 10.40
N ALA A 655 -18.87 -27.41 9.80
CA ALA A 655 -19.81 -26.59 9.04
C ALA A 655 -20.58 -25.68 10.01
N PHE A 656 -20.89 -24.44 9.59
CA PHE A 656 -21.82 -23.57 10.30
C PHE A 656 -23.10 -24.33 10.65
N LYS A 657 -23.54 -24.26 11.90
CA LYS A 657 -24.63 -25.09 12.43
C LYS A 657 -26.00 -24.51 12.11
N SER A 658 -26.09 -23.20 11.86
CA SER A 658 -27.35 -22.53 11.49
C SER A 658 -27.13 -21.33 10.57
N MET A 659 -28.22 -20.85 9.96
CA MET A 659 -28.22 -19.64 9.12
C MET A 659 -27.92 -18.40 9.96
N GLU A 660 -28.44 -18.30 11.18
CA GLU A 660 -28.14 -17.18 12.08
C GLU A 660 -26.64 -17.10 12.41
N GLU A 661 -25.95 -18.24 12.48
CA GLU A 661 -24.50 -18.28 12.71
C GLU A 661 -23.72 -17.77 11.49
N LEU A 662 -24.15 -18.15 10.27
CA LEU A 662 -23.56 -17.68 9.01
C LEU A 662 -23.83 -16.19 8.79
N GLU A 663 -25.07 -15.73 8.99
CA GLU A 663 -25.45 -14.32 8.88
C GLU A 663 -24.76 -13.47 9.93
N ALA A 664 -24.68 -13.93 11.18
CA ALA A 664 -23.93 -13.24 12.23
C ALA A 664 -22.45 -13.17 11.91
N PHE A 665 -21.87 -14.23 11.35
CA PHE A 665 -20.50 -14.20 10.82
C PHE A 665 -20.37 -13.13 9.72
N TYR A 666 -21.24 -13.12 8.72
CA TYR A 666 -21.14 -12.15 7.62
C TYR A 666 -21.36 -10.70 8.08
N ARG A 667 -22.32 -10.43 8.96
CA ARG A 667 -22.51 -9.09 9.55
C ARG A 667 -21.29 -8.58 10.33
N ARG A 668 -20.40 -9.48 10.78
CA ARG A 668 -19.12 -9.11 11.40
C ARG A 668 -18.03 -8.87 10.36
N VAL A 669 -18.06 -9.64 9.27
CA VAL A 669 -17.03 -9.71 8.20
C VAL A 669 -17.22 -8.62 7.13
N THR A 670 -18.45 -8.17 6.89
CA THR A 670 -18.83 -7.07 5.98
C THR A 670 -19.18 -5.83 6.77
#